data_AF-A0A1T1BU16-F1
#
_entry.id   AF-A0A1T1BU16-F1
#
_cell.length_a   1.000
_cell.length_b   1.000
_cell.length_c   1.000
_cell.angle_alpha   90.00
_cell.angle_beta   90.00
_cell.angle_gamma   90.00
#
_symmetry.space_group_name_H-M   'P 1'
#
loop_
_entity.id
_entity.type
_entity.pdbx_description
1 polymer ?
#
loop_
_entity_poly.entity_id
_entity_poly.type
_entity_poly.pdbx_seq_one_letter_code
_entity_poly.pdbx_strand_id
1 'polypeptide(L)'
;MNAIIKFMKRNYKILIAVLCLSVTLFAFKVNADKTIDPDPNKDKMLLELLAFVIEKGHYNPPPIDDEFSKGIFKDYIEALDPSKRFFLQSDIDEFKQYELMLDDQFINKDLTFFNLTYTRLMKRMEESKKRYKVLLAQPFNYNIDETFNADYETIPYAKNTAEINERWRKQIKLSTLSSLVTKQKLEEDKKKTDPAYKIKSFEALEKETRESSLKSLDESFGNIKDLDKGDWFSVYINSIMTRFDPHTSYFAPEEKDRFDVNISGKLEGIGARLTKKNDFTQIDELISGGPAWKGKQLEAGDLIIKVGQGNEEPVDVVGMRLDDVVKKIKGRKGTEVKLTVKKVDGTIKVISIIRDVVEIEETYAKSSIVEKNGLKYGVIYLPKFYIDFENKDGRDAGKDIAIEVERLKKENISGIVLDVRDDGGGSLSTVVDIAGLFIEEGPIVQVKSAGKKKEVLYDKDKKIEWDGPLVIMVNSFSASASEILAAAIQDYKRGVIIGSKQTYGKGTVQTVIDLNQFVRNSEFGDFGALKATAQKFYRINGGSTQLEGVKSDVVMPDRYAYLKMGERDMDNAMPWDKIDPANYTMWNSNENFNQAILNSKNRIAENPQFKLIEDNAKWIDVKNKENTYSLNIKSFKATQEQVESEGKKYKPIADYKNNLVFKSLPYENAEIANDASLKEKREAWHQALAKDVYVEEALNVLDDLQAKTNLNRQTNSSKIKKDKLVKS
;
A
#
# COMPACT_ATOMS: atom_id res chain seq x y z
N MET A 1 31.39 15.52 66.80
CA MET A 1 29.93 15.59 66.56
C MET A 1 29.25 16.92 66.97
N ASN A 2 29.68 17.64 68.02
CA ASN A 2 29.00 18.88 68.44
C ASN A 2 29.33 20.17 67.66
N ALA A 3 30.40 20.19 66.83
CA ALA A 3 30.72 21.35 65.99
C ALA A 3 29.86 21.45 64.73
N ILE A 4 29.47 20.31 64.15
CA ILE A 4 28.65 20.24 62.93
C ILE A 4 27.20 20.63 63.24
N ILE A 5 26.67 20.21 64.39
CA ILE A 5 25.31 20.56 64.83
C ILE A 5 25.20 22.06 65.17
N LYS A 6 26.25 22.70 65.71
CA LYS A 6 26.30 24.15 65.96
C LYS A 6 26.44 24.97 64.67
N PHE A 7 27.13 24.45 63.66
CA PHE A 7 27.24 25.07 62.34
C PHE A 7 25.87 25.08 61.61
N MET A 8 25.13 23.96 61.68
CA MET A 8 23.80 23.84 61.07
C MET A 8 22.74 24.73 61.75
N LYS A 9 22.80 24.92 63.08
CA LYS A 9 21.86 25.80 63.81
C LYS A 9 22.11 27.30 63.59
N ARG A 10 23.36 27.72 63.36
CA ARG A 10 23.70 29.14 63.18
C ARG A 10 23.49 29.66 61.76
N ASN A 11 23.48 28.77 60.77
CA ASN A 11 23.35 29.12 59.35
C ASN A 11 22.02 28.65 58.73
N TYR A 12 20.99 28.36 59.52
CA TYR A 12 19.70 27.83 59.03
C TYR A 12 19.01 28.76 58.01
N LYS A 13 19.17 30.09 58.14
CA LYS A 13 18.64 31.06 57.18
C LYS A 13 19.40 31.04 55.84
N ILE A 14 20.69 30.71 55.84
CA ILE A 14 21.52 30.55 54.63
C ILE A 14 21.28 29.19 53.99
N LEU A 15 21.04 28.15 54.79
CA LEU A 15 20.65 26.82 54.31
C LEU A 15 19.24 26.82 53.68
N ILE A 16 18.28 27.60 54.21
CA ILE A 16 16.97 27.78 53.56
C ILE A 16 17.10 28.63 52.29
N ALA A 17 17.97 29.64 52.24
CA ALA A 17 18.22 30.40 51.02
C ALA A 17 18.88 29.56 49.92
N VAL A 18 19.81 28.65 50.27
CA VAL A 18 20.45 27.73 49.32
C VAL A 18 19.51 26.59 48.90
N LEU A 19 18.61 26.13 49.79
CA LEU A 19 17.57 25.14 49.45
C LEU A 19 16.45 25.75 48.59
N CYS A 20 16.10 27.02 48.81
CA CYS A 20 15.15 27.74 47.96
C CYS A 20 15.77 28.09 46.59
N LEU A 21 17.07 28.42 46.52
CA LEU A 21 17.76 28.58 45.24
C LEU A 21 17.90 27.26 44.47
N SER A 22 18.13 26.13 45.15
CA SER A 22 18.20 24.81 44.51
C SER A 22 16.82 24.30 44.07
N VAL A 23 15.74 24.66 44.76
CA VAL A 23 14.36 24.35 44.32
C VAL A 23 13.92 25.24 43.15
N THR A 24 14.38 26.50 43.04
CA THR A 24 14.15 27.30 41.82
C THR A 24 15.06 26.91 40.65
N LEU A 25 16.25 26.35 40.91
CA LEU A 25 17.14 25.83 39.85
C LEU A 25 16.79 24.39 39.41
N PHE A 26 16.06 23.61 40.23
CA PHE A 26 15.46 22.34 39.81
C PHE A 26 14.04 22.47 39.25
N ALA A 27 13.33 23.57 39.51
CA ALA A 27 12.06 23.88 38.82
C ALA A 27 12.25 24.30 37.34
N PHE A 28 13.49 24.55 36.90
CA PHE A 28 13.84 24.77 35.48
C PHE A 28 14.56 23.57 34.82
N LYS A 29 14.55 22.38 35.45
CA LYS A 29 15.12 21.15 34.87
C LYS A 29 14.25 19.91 35.11
N VAL A 30 12.95 20.05 34.91
CA VAL A 30 12.05 18.93 34.61
C VAL A 30 11.46 19.20 33.22
N ASN A 31 11.58 18.21 32.34
CA ASN A 31 11.35 18.21 30.89
C ASN A 31 12.41 18.89 30.04
N ALA A 32 13.55 18.21 29.92
CA ALA A 32 14.32 18.21 28.68
C ALA A 32 14.43 16.76 28.18
N ASP A 33 13.31 16.08 28.03
CA ASP A 33 13.15 15.27 26.82
C ASP A 33 13.09 16.31 25.70
N LYS A 34 14.19 16.50 24.98
CA LYS A 34 14.13 17.15 23.67
C LYS A 34 13.43 16.17 22.73
N THR A 35 12.12 16.01 22.87
CA THR A 35 11.28 15.99 21.68
C THR A 35 11.55 17.34 21.04
N ILE A 36 12.17 17.35 19.87
CA ILE A 36 12.27 18.57 19.06
C ILE A 36 10.82 18.99 18.86
N ASP A 37 10.34 19.98 19.63
CA ASP A 37 9.08 20.62 19.30
C ASP A 37 9.34 21.24 17.92
N PRO A 38 8.67 20.80 16.84
CA PRO A 38 8.86 21.39 15.53
C PRO A 38 8.77 22.90 15.67
N ASP A 39 9.78 23.60 15.15
CA ASP A 39 9.84 25.05 15.19
C ASP A 39 8.53 25.58 14.58
N PRO A 40 7.69 26.30 15.34
CA PRO A 40 6.45 26.84 14.80
C PRO A 40 6.65 27.67 13.53
N ASN A 41 7.85 28.21 13.32
CA ASN A 41 8.20 28.93 12.09
C ASN A 41 8.41 27.99 10.89
N LYS A 42 8.91 26.76 11.11
CA LYS A 42 9.00 25.74 10.05
C LYS A 42 7.61 25.35 9.56
N ASP A 43 6.70 25.05 10.47
CA ASP A 43 5.33 24.63 10.14
C ASP A 43 4.56 25.74 9.41
N LYS A 44 4.75 27.00 9.82
CA LYS A 44 4.19 28.18 9.13
C LYS A 44 4.78 28.37 7.73
N MET A 45 6.09 28.23 7.58
CA MET A 45 6.75 28.29 6.28
C MET A 45 6.24 27.17 5.37
N LEU A 46 6.05 25.96 5.89
CA LEU A 46 5.47 24.85 5.13
C LEU A 46 4.06 25.19 4.63
N LEU A 47 3.19 25.74 5.48
CA LEU A 47 1.85 26.20 5.06
C LEU A 47 1.93 27.26 3.96
N GLU A 48 2.84 28.22 4.09
CA GLU A 48 3.06 29.25 3.08
C GLU A 48 3.49 28.66 1.73
N LEU A 49 4.44 27.73 1.74
CA LEU A 49 4.89 27.02 0.55
C LEU A 49 3.77 26.22 -0.09
N LEU A 50 3.01 25.45 0.71
CA LEU A 50 1.90 24.65 0.21
C LEU A 50 0.83 25.52 -0.43
N ALA A 51 0.42 26.61 0.22
CA ALA A 51 -0.55 27.56 -0.34
C ALA A 51 -0.06 28.16 -1.66
N PHE A 52 1.21 28.58 -1.73
CA PHE A 52 1.80 29.14 -2.95
C PHE A 52 1.89 28.12 -4.10
N VAL A 53 2.34 26.89 -3.81
CA VAL A 53 2.57 25.87 -4.83
C VAL A 53 1.24 25.30 -5.33
N ILE A 54 0.26 25.06 -4.45
CA ILE A 54 -1.03 24.49 -4.87
C ILE A 54 -1.83 25.46 -5.74
N GLU A 55 -1.82 26.76 -5.43
CA GLU A 55 -2.52 27.79 -6.21
C GLU A 55 -2.05 27.82 -7.68
N LYS A 56 -0.76 27.58 -7.91
CA LYS A 56 -0.14 27.64 -9.24
C LYS A 56 -0.01 26.28 -9.93
N GLY A 57 0.11 25.23 -9.14
CA GLY A 57 0.43 23.88 -9.61
C GLY A 57 -0.78 22.99 -9.84
N HIS A 58 -1.93 23.30 -9.22
CA HIS A 58 -3.10 22.45 -9.30
C HIS A 58 -3.92 22.68 -10.59
N TYR A 59 -4.48 21.60 -11.13
CA TYR A 59 -5.21 21.61 -12.40
C TYR A 59 -6.51 22.43 -12.33
N ASN A 60 -7.24 22.27 -11.23
CA ASN A 60 -8.52 22.93 -11.01
C ASN A 60 -8.78 23.05 -9.50
N PRO A 61 -8.04 23.92 -8.78
CA PRO A 61 -8.21 24.06 -7.34
C PRO A 61 -9.62 24.60 -7.03
N PRO A 62 -10.34 24.04 -6.04
CA PRO A 62 -11.59 24.62 -5.59
C PRO A 62 -11.35 25.98 -4.92
N PRO A 63 -12.38 26.84 -4.79
CA PRO A 63 -12.32 28.00 -3.92
C PRO A 63 -11.95 27.59 -2.49
N ILE A 64 -11.08 28.37 -1.85
CA ILE A 64 -10.73 28.22 -0.44
C ILE A 64 -11.70 29.12 0.34
N ASP A 65 -12.81 28.53 0.81
CA ASP A 65 -13.93 29.20 1.47
C ASP A 65 -14.50 28.38 2.65
N ASP A 66 -15.58 28.85 3.26
CA ASP A 66 -16.30 28.16 4.35
C ASP A 66 -16.67 26.70 4.04
N GLU A 67 -16.97 26.36 2.78
CA GLU A 67 -17.30 24.98 2.42
C GLU A 67 -16.05 24.10 2.34
N PHE A 68 -14.94 24.67 1.84
CA PHE A 68 -13.61 24.06 1.93
C PHE A 68 -13.24 23.80 3.40
N SER A 69 -13.46 24.79 4.28
CA SER A 69 -13.20 24.70 5.72
C SER A 69 -13.99 23.58 6.41
N LYS A 70 -15.30 23.44 6.15
CA LYS A 70 -16.12 22.33 6.69
C LYS A 70 -15.56 20.96 6.27
N GLY A 71 -15.10 20.86 5.02
CA GLY A 71 -14.46 19.67 4.50
C GLY A 71 -13.20 19.32 5.26
N ILE A 72 -12.29 20.29 5.46
CA ILE A 72 -11.07 20.10 6.28
C ILE A 72 -11.46 19.62 7.68
N PHE A 73 -12.46 20.27 8.31
CA PHE A 73 -12.89 19.94 9.66
C PHE A 73 -13.36 18.49 9.75
N LYS A 74 -14.25 18.06 8.84
CA LYS A 74 -14.74 16.68 8.77
C LYS A 74 -13.59 15.70 8.63
N ASP A 75 -12.78 15.86 7.57
CA ASP A 75 -11.74 14.90 7.19
C ASP A 75 -10.66 14.80 8.27
N TYR A 76 -10.27 15.93 8.87
CA TYR A 76 -9.26 15.95 9.92
C TYR A 76 -9.75 15.33 11.24
N ILE A 77 -10.97 15.64 11.68
CA ILE A 77 -11.52 15.05 12.91
C ILE A 77 -11.70 13.54 12.75
N GLU A 78 -12.12 13.09 11.56
CA GLU A 78 -12.19 11.66 11.22
C GLU A 78 -10.80 11.01 11.21
N ALA A 79 -9.77 11.67 10.65
CA ALA A 79 -8.41 11.16 10.66
C ALA A 79 -7.81 11.04 12.07
N LEU A 80 -8.16 11.95 12.99
CA LEU A 80 -7.68 11.91 14.38
C LEU A 80 -8.34 10.82 15.23
N ASP A 81 -9.64 10.55 15.02
CA ASP A 81 -10.40 9.59 15.82
C ASP A 81 -11.46 8.83 15.00
N PRO A 82 -11.05 7.98 14.03
CA PRO A 82 -11.96 7.32 13.09
C PRO A 82 -12.91 6.33 13.78
N SER A 83 -12.53 5.85 14.97
CA SER A 83 -13.37 4.94 15.79
C SER A 83 -14.12 5.64 16.91
N LYS A 84 -14.09 6.99 16.95
CA LYS A 84 -14.75 7.83 17.95
C LYS A 84 -14.49 7.36 19.39
N ARG A 85 -13.25 6.95 19.67
CA ARG A 85 -12.84 6.32 20.94
C ARG A 85 -11.97 7.23 21.81
N PHE A 86 -11.52 8.36 21.28
CA PHE A 86 -10.66 9.29 22.01
C PHE A 86 -11.44 10.52 22.48
N PHE A 87 -12.12 11.22 21.58
CA PHE A 87 -12.78 12.48 21.91
C PHE A 87 -14.14 12.30 22.58
N LEU A 88 -14.48 13.26 23.44
CA LEU A 88 -15.84 13.46 23.95
C LEU A 88 -16.60 14.44 23.06
N GLN A 89 -17.94 14.41 23.13
CA GLN A 89 -18.79 15.37 22.43
C GLN A 89 -18.41 16.82 22.78
N SER A 90 -18.06 17.10 24.05
CA SER A 90 -17.60 18.43 24.48
C SER A 90 -16.31 18.89 23.78
N ASP A 91 -15.42 17.95 23.42
CA ASP A 91 -14.20 18.29 22.67
C ASP A 91 -14.59 18.67 21.23
N ILE A 92 -15.49 17.91 20.62
CA ILE A 92 -15.98 18.17 19.26
C ILE A 92 -16.76 19.49 19.21
N ASP A 93 -17.58 19.79 20.22
CA ASP A 93 -18.31 21.05 20.31
C ASP A 93 -17.37 22.26 20.45
N GLU A 94 -16.25 22.10 21.17
CA GLU A 94 -15.18 23.11 21.25
C GLU A 94 -14.47 23.28 19.90
N PHE A 95 -14.13 22.17 19.23
CA PHE A 95 -13.50 22.19 17.91
C PHE A 95 -14.39 22.83 16.85
N LYS A 96 -15.70 22.60 16.92
CA LYS A 96 -16.69 23.06 15.94
C LYS A 96 -16.74 24.59 15.82
N GLN A 97 -16.25 25.33 16.81
CA GLN A 97 -16.11 26.79 16.73
C GLN A 97 -15.18 27.24 15.59
N TYR A 98 -14.29 26.36 15.12
CA TYR A 98 -13.34 26.61 14.04
C TYR A 98 -13.80 26.06 12.69
N GLU A 99 -14.97 25.42 12.60
CA GLU A 99 -15.45 24.71 11.40
C GLU A 99 -15.50 25.58 10.14
N LEU A 100 -15.67 26.90 10.28
CA LEU A 100 -15.71 27.89 9.20
C LEU A 100 -14.49 28.82 9.17
N MET A 101 -13.37 28.43 9.80
CA MET A 101 -12.18 29.28 9.91
C MET A 101 -10.90 28.57 9.45
N LEU A 102 -10.96 27.31 9.03
CA LEU A 102 -9.76 26.51 8.73
C LEU A 102 -9.13 26.92 7.38
N ASP A 103 -9.95 27.39 6.46
CA ASP A 103 -9.55 28.04 5.21
C ASP A 103 -8.77 29.35 5.49
N ASP A 104 -9.31 30.20 6.36
CA ASP A 104 -8.63 31.42 6.83
C ASP A 104 -7.34 31.10 7.57
N GLN A 105 -7.34 30.09 8.46
CA GLN A 105 -6.14 29.68 9.18
C GLN A 105 -5.07 29.12 8.24
N PHE A 106 -5.46 28.37 7.21
CA PHE A 106 -4.55 27.90 6.17
C PHE A 106 -3.89 29.07 5.43
N ILE A 107 -4.68 30.04 4.98
CA ILE A 107 -4.16 31.24 4.27
C ILE A 107 -3.27 32.09 5.18
N ASN A 108 -3.65 32.25 6.45
CA ASN A 108 -2.96 33.11 7.41
C ASN A 108 -1.84 32.39 8.19
N LYS A 109 -1.56 31.12 7.87
CA LYS A 109 -0.54 30.28 8.53
C LYS A 109 -0.76 30.22 10.05
N ASP A 110 -2.01 30.15 10.45
CA ASP A 110 -2.42 30.02 11.84
C ASP A 110 -2.52 28.54 12.22
N LEU A 111 -1.85 28.19 13.33
CA LEU A 111 -1.77 26.83 13.85
C LEU A 111 -2.68 26.64 15.07
N THR A 112 -3.58 27.58 15.34
CA THR A 112 -4.44 27.58 16.53
C THR A 112 -5.26 26.29 16.61
N PHE A 113 -5.96 25.91 15.53
CA PHE A 113 -6.78 24.71 15.54
C PHE A 113 -5.95 23.43 15.68
N PHE A 114 -4.87 23.30 14.92
CA PHE A 114 -3.95 22.15 15.00
C PHE A 114 -3.39 21.95 16.42
N ASN A 115 -2.89 23.02 17.05
CA ASN A 115 -2.33 22.91 18.40
C ASN A 115 -3.40 22.54 19.43
N LEU A 116 -4.62 23.06 19.28
CA LEU A 116 -5.77 22.73 20.13
C LEU A 116 -6.12 21.24 20.04
N THR A 117 -6.32 20.73 18.83
CA THR A 117 -6.71 19.33 18.60
C THR A 117 -5.59 18.36 18.97
N TYR A 118 -4.33 18.65 18.62
CA TYR A 118 -3.16 17.85 18.99
C TYR A 118 -3.04 17.72 20.50
N THR A 119 -3.08 18.85 21.23
CA THR A 119 -3.00 18.86 22.70
C THR A 119 -4.15 18.05 23.31
N ARG A 120 -5.37 18.20 22.78
CA ARG A 120 -6.53 17.42 23.25
C ARG A 120 -6.36 15.94 22.97
N LEU A 121 -5.87 15.56 21.78
CA LEU A 121 -5.66 14.17 21.40
C LEU A 121 -4.66 13.49 22.32
N MET A 122 -3.49 14.11 22.56
CA MET A 122 -2.47 13.56 23.46
C MET A 122 -3.03 13.32 24.86
N LYS A 123 -3.82 14.28 25.38
CA LYS A 123 -4.54 14.12 26.64
C LYS A 123 -5.50 12.92 26.63
N ARG A 124 -6.34 12.79 25.59
CA ARG A 124 -7.31 11.69 25.46
C ARG A 124 -6.67 10.32 25.26
N MET A 125 -5.51 10.27 24.60
CA MET A 125 -4.72 9.04 24.45
C MET A 125 -4.17 8.56 25.79
N GLU A 126 -3.62 9.46 26.62
CA GLU A 126 -3.15 9.11 27.97
C GLU A 126 -4.29 8.68 28.90
N GLU A 127 -5.46 9.30 28.79
CA GLU A 127 -6.67 8.85 29.49
C GLU A 127 -7.11 7.45 29.03
N SER A 128 -7.08 7.21 27.72
CA SER A 128 -7.43 5.90 27.12
C SER A 128 -6.45 4.81 27.56
N LYS A 129 -5.17 5.14 27.72
CA LYS A 129 -4.14 4.24 28.25
C LYS A 129 -4.45 3.73 29.64
N LYS A 130 -4.89 4.62 30.52
CA LYS A 130 -5.33 4.26 31.87
C LYS A 130 -6.61 3.42 31.81
N ARG A 131 -7.54 3.81 30.93
CA ARG A 131 -8.85 3.16 30.77
C ARG A 131 -8.74 1.70 30.37
N TYR A 132 -8.04 1.35 29.28
CA TYR A 132 -7.98 -0.04 28.84
C TYR A 132 -7.27 -0.95 29.85
N LYS A 133 -6.29 -0.43 30.60
CA LYS A 133 -5.60 -1.19 31.66
C LYS A 133 -6.54 -1.56 32.80
N VAL A 134 -7.38 -0.63 33.23
CA VAL A 134 -8.39 -0.89 34.27
C VAL A 134 -9.43 -1.88 33.77
N LEU A 135 -9.92 -1.71 32.52
CA LEU A 135 -10.92 -2.61 31.94
C LEU A 135 -10.39 -4.04 31.78
N LEU A 136 -9.17 -4.21 31.29
CA LEU A 136 -8.55 -5.52 31.08
C LEU A 136 -8.03 -6.16 32.37
N ALA A 137 -7.94 -5.44 33.49
CA ALA A 137 -7.62 -6.03 34.78
C ALA A 137 -8.77 -6.89 35.34
N GLN A 138 -10.01 -6.65 34.89
CA GLN A 138 -11.21 -7.34 35.34
C GLN A 138 -11.72 -8.32 34.28
N PRO A 139 -12.32 -9.46 34.67
CA PRO A 139 -12.93 -10.38 33.72
C PRO A 139 -14.21 -9.79 33.11
N PHE A 140 -14.48 -10.11 31.85
CA PHE A 140 -15.75 -9.76 31.21
C PHE A 140 -16.82 -10.83 31.44
N ASN A 141 -18.07 -10.42 31.65
CA ASN A 141 -19.20 -11.34 31.64
C ASN A 141 -19.74 -11.50 30.20
N TYR A 142 -19.41 -12.62 29.56
CA TYR A 142 -19.83 -12.92 28.18
C TYR A 142 -21.21 -13.58 28.05
N ASN A 143 -21.96 -13.72 29.15
CA ASN A 143 -23.32 -14.29 29.13
C ASN A 143 -24.43 -13.22 29.08
N ILE A 144 -24.05 -11.94 29.10
CA ILE A 144 -24.99 -10.82 29.01
C ILE A 144 -25.37 -10.59 27.55
N ASP A 145 -26.67 -10.44 27.30
CA ASP A 145 -27.24 -10.09 26.01
C ASP A 145 -27.04 -8.59 25.75
N GLU A 146 -25.98 -8.28 25.03
CA GLU A 146 -25.66 -6.92 24.61
C GLU A 146 -25.00 -6.94 23.23
N THR A 147 -25.08 -5.81 22.54
CA THR A 147 -24.49 -5.63 21.21
C THR A 147 -23.50 -4.47 21.17
N PHE A 148 -22.66 -4.49 20.13
CA PHE A 148 -21.76 -3.41 19.77
C PHE A 148 -21.95 -3.05 18.29
N ASN A 149 -22.21 -1.77 18.03
CA ASN A 149 -22.22 -1.24 16.67
C ASN A 149 -20.82 -0.70 16.34
N ALA A 150 -20.20 -1.28 15.31
CA ALA A 150 -18.90 -0.89 14.77
C ALA A 150 -19.02 0.07 13.56
N ASP A 151 -20.22 0.54 13.24
CA ASP A 151 -20.46 1.61 12.28
C ASP A 151 -20.06 2.96 12.90
N TYR A 152 -18.78 3.28 12.82
CA TYR A 152 -18.25 4.50 13.44
C TYR A 152 -18.69 5.78 12.73
N GLU A 153 -19.06 5.70 11.46
CA GLU A 153 -19.57 6.84 10.69
C GLU A 153 -20.89 7.36 11.30
N THR A 154 -21.80 6.45 11.64
CA THR A 154 -23.16 6.81 12.09
C THR A 154 -23.30 7.05 13.60
N ILE A 155 -22.40 6.56 14.45
CA ILE A 155 -22.53 6.75 15.91
C ILE A 155 -22.08 8.17 16.36
N PRO A 156 -22.72 8.76 17.38
CA PRO A 156 -22.26 10.03 17.95
C PRO A 156 -21.01 9.86 18.82
N TYR A 157 -20.28 10.94 19.08
CA TYR A 157 -19.23 10.95 20.09
C TYR A 157 -19.82 10.75 21.50
N ALA A 158 -19.04 10.17 22.40
CA ALA A 158 -19.49 9.93 23.77
C ALA A 158 -19.68 11.26 24.51
N LYS A 159 -20.81 11.46 25.18
CA LYS A 159 -21.11 12.74 25.85
C LYS A 159 -20.25 13.00 27.08
N ASN A 160 -19.79 11.93 27.73
CA ASN A 160 -19.09 12.00 29.00
C ASN A 160 -18.20 10.77 29.23
N THR A 161 -17.45 10.80 30.34
CA THR A 161 -16.52 9.73 30.73
C THR A 161 -17.20 8.37 30.92
N ALA A 162 -18.47 8.33 31.37
CA ALA A 162 -19.18 7.07 31.55
C ALA A 162 -19.50 6.41 30.20
N GLU A 163 -19.99 7.18 29.24
CA GLU A 163 -20.31 6.68 27.89
C GLU A 163 -19.06 6.22 27.13
N ILE A 164 -17.94 6.97 27.22
CA ILE A 164 -16.70 6.56 26.55
C ILE A 164 -16.09 5.32 27.23
N ASN A 165 -16.18 5.20 28.56
CA ASN A 165 -15.75 3.99 29.27
C ASN A 165 -16.56 2.77 28.82
N GLU A 166 -17.88 2.94 28.65
CA GLU A 166 -18.76 1.88 28.20
C GLU A 166 -18.47 1.47 26.75
N ARG A 167 -18.19 2.45 25.87
CA ARG A 167 -17.74 2.19 24.50
C ARG A 167 -16.46 1.36 24.46
N TRP A 168 -15.44 1.78 25.23
CA TRP A 168 -14.18 1.03 25.35
C TRP A 168 -14.41 -0.37 25.94
N ARG A 169 -15.27 -0.51 26.95
CA ARG A 169 -15.62 -1.81 27.53
C ARG A 169 -16.18 -2.74 26.47
N LYS A 170 -17.17 -2.29 25.69
CA LYS A 170 -17.81 -3.10 24.65
C LYS A 170 -16.86 -3.42 23.48
N GLN A 171 -16.06 -2.45 23.03
CA GLN A 171 -15.08 -2.66 21.97
C GLN A 171 -14.01 -3.68 22.37
N ILE A 172 -13.43 -3.54 23.57
CA ILE A 172 -12.45 -4.51 24.10
C ILE A 172 -13.13 -5.86 24.33
N LYS A 173 -14.37 -5.89 24.85
CA LYS A 173 -15.13 -7.13 25.01
C LYS A 173 -15.34 -7.86 23.68
N LEU A 174 -15.64 -7.14 22.58
CA LEU A 174 -15.76 -7.74 21.24
C LEU A 174 -14.43 -8.35 20.77
N SER A 175 -13.33 -7.59 20.88
CA SER A 175 -12.00 -8.05 20.49
C SER A 175 -11.55 -9.29 21.30
N THR A 176 -11.77 -9.26 22.61
CA THR A 176 -11.45 -10.39 23.51
C THR A 176 -12.39 -11.57 23.28
N LEU A 177 -13.67 -11.34 23.00
CA LEU A 177 -14.63 -12.41 22.67
C LEU A 177 -14.18 -13.20 21.43
N SER A 178 -13.82 -12.51 20.35
CA SER A 178 -13.33 -13.14 19.11
C SER A 178 -12.09 -14.02 19.36
N SER A 179 -11.12 -13.50 20.12
CA SER A 179 -9.92 -14.25 20.49
C SER A 179 -10.22 -15.43 21.40
N LEU A 180 -11.11 -15.25 22.39
CA LEU A 180 -11.50 -16.29 23.34
C LEU A 180 -12.20 -17.46 22.64
N VAL A 181 -13.15 -17.18 21.74
CA VAL A 181 -13.84 -18.22 20.97
C VAL A 181 -12.86 -18.98 20.08
N THR A 182 -11.93 -18.29 19.43
CA THR A 182 -10.87 -18.91 18.65
C THR A 182 -10.00 -19.84 19.50
N LYS A 183 -9.57 -19.40 20.68
CA LYS A 183 -8.79 -20.25 21.60
C LYS A 183 -9.57 -21.47 22.08
N GLN A 184 -10.85 -21.33 22.40
CA GLN A 184 -11.69 -22.48 22.78
C GLN A 184 -11.75 -23.52 21.65
N LYS A 185 -11.95 -23.07 20.41
CA LYS A 185 -11.95 -23.94 19.24
C LYS A 185 -10.62 -24.67 19.05
N LEU A 186 -9.49 -23.98 19.23
CA LEU A 186 -8.16 -24.58 19.15
C LEU A 186 -7.93 -25.64 20.25
N GLU A 187 -8.43 -25.43 21.46
CA GLU A 187 -8.36 -26.42 22.55
C GLU A 187 -9.22 -27.65 22.24
N GLU A 188 -10.42 -27.45 21.68
CA GLU A 188 -11.29 -28.54 21.22
C GLU A 188 -10.64 -29.33 20.09
N ASP A 189 -10.00 -28.67 19.12
CA ASP A 189 -9.32 -29.33 18.01
C ASP A 189 -8.10 -30.13 18.50
N LYS A 190 -7.30 -29.60 19.43
CA LYS A 190 -6.23 -30.37 20.09
C LYS A 190 -6.76 -31.61 20.79
N LYS A 191 -7.90 -31.51 21.47
CA LYS A 191 -8.56 -32.66 22.13
C LYS A 191 -9.05 -33.71 21.13
N LYS A 192 -9.49 -33.28 19.94
CA LYS A 192 -9.87 -34.20 18.85
C LYS A 192 -8.65 -34.92 18.28
N THR A 193 -7.51 -34.24 18.15
CA THR A 193 -6.26 -34.82 17.63
C THR A 193 -5.53 -35.69 18.65
N ASP A 194 -5.59 -35.32 19.94
CA ASP A 194 -4.99 -36.06 21.05
C ASP A 194 -6.02 -36.24 22.17
N PRO A 195 -6.64 -37.43 22.28
CA PRO A 195 -7.61 -37.72 23.34
C PRO A 195 -7.05 -37.62 24.76
N ALA A 196 -5.72 -37.67 24.96
CA ALA A 196 -5.10 -37.49 26.27
C ALA A 196 -4.95 -36.01 26.66
N TYR A 197 -5.06 -35.08 25.70
CA TYR A 197 -4.98 -33.64 25.94
C TYR A 197 -6.03 -33.17 26.94
N LYS A 198 -5.66 -32.26 27.85
CA LYS A 198 -6.58 -31.63 28.81
C LYS A 198 -6.86 -30.20 28.38
N ILE A 199 -8.12 -29.94 28.04
CA ILE A 199 -8.60 -28.60 27.65
C ILE A 199 -8.44 -27.64 28.85
N LYS A 200 -7.89 -26.46 28.58
CA LYS A 200 -7.84 -25.37 29.58
C LYS A 200 -9.24 -24.91 29.98
N SER A 201 -9.41 -24.47 31.23
CA SER A 201 -10.69 -23.94 31.71
C SER A 201 -11.06 -22.62 31.02
N PHE A 202 -12.34 -22.25 31.06
CA PHE A 202 -12.81 -20.98 30.53
C PHE A 202 -12.08 -19.79 31.15
N GLU A 203 -11.91 -19.80 32.47
CA GLU A 203 -11.27 -18.73 33.24
C GLU A 203 -9.79 -18.57 32.87
N ALA A 204 -9.10 -19.69 32.62
CA ALA A 204 -7.72 -19.67 32.15
C ALA A 204 -7.60 -19.03 30.76
N LEU A 205 -8.45 -19.46 29.81
CA LEU A 205 -8.47 -18.91 28.46
C LEU A 205 -8.88 -17.43 28.44
N GLU A 206 -9.87 -17.04 29.25
CA GLU A 206 -10.33 -15.65 29.39
C GLU A 206 -9.19 -14.76 29.89
N LYS A 207 -8.48 -15.20 30.94
CA LYS A 207 -7.34 -14.48 31.50
C LYS A 207 -6.21 -14.32 30.47
N GLU A 208 -5.82 -15.41 29.81
CA GLU A 208 -4.80 -15.38 28.75
C GLU A 208 -5.19 -14.44 27.59
N THR A 209 -6.48 -14.35 27.27
CA THR A 209 -6.99 -13.46 26.22
C THR A 209 -6.93 -12.00 26.63
N ARG A 210 -7.26 -11.66 27.88
CA ARG A 210 -7.09 -10.30 28.40
C ARG A 210 -5.63 -9.89 28.47
N GLU A 211 -4.74 -10.77 28.92
CA GLU A 211 -3.29 -10.52 28.95
C GLU A 211 -2.72 -10.28 27.53
N SER A 212 -3.14 -11.09 26.55
CA SER A 212 -2.76 -10.89 25.15
C SER A 212 -3.31 -9.58 24.58
N SER A 213 -4.55 -9.22 24.91
CA SER A 213 -5.16 -7.97 24.47
C SER A 213 -4.50 -6.75 25.11
N LEU A 214 -4.11 -6.86 26.38
CA LEU A 214 -3.35 -5.83 27.08
C LEU A 214 -2.00 -5.60 26.40
N LYS A 215 -1.27 -6.69 26.11
CA LYS A 215 0.01 -6.62 25.40
C LYS A 215 -0.15 -5.95 24.02
N SER A 216 -1.14 -6.36 23.23
CA SER A 216 -1.40 -5.79 21.91
C SER A 216 -1.77 -4.30 21.98
N LEU A 217 -2.57 -3.88 22.95
CA LEU A 217 -2.89 -2.45 23.15
C LEU A 217 -1.68 -1.66 23.65
N ASP A 218 -0.87 -2.20 24.57
CA ASP A 218 0.37 -1.56 25.01
C ASP A 218 1.36 -1.39 23.84
N GLU A 219 1.49 -2.37 22.95
CA GLU A 219 2.29 -2.29 21.71
C GLU A 219 1.72 -1.25 20.75
N SER A 220 0.41 -1.28 20.47
CA SER A 220 -0.26 -0.33 19.57
C SER A 220 -0.13 1.12 20.05
N PHE A 221 -0.37 1.38 21.34
CA PHE A 221 -0.16 2.71 21.93
C PHE A 221 1.32 3.08 22.05
N GLY A 222 2.21 2.10 22.15
CA GLY A 222 3.65 2.31 22.05
C GLY A 222 4.05 2.86 20.68
N ASN A 223 3.54 2.25 19.61
CA ASN A 223 3.78 2.73 18.24
C ASN A 223 3.17 4.12 17.98
N ILE A 224 2.02 4.43 18.58
CA ILE A 224 1.43 5.78 18.50
C ILE A 224 2.30 6.80 19.25
N LYS A 225 2.89 6.42 20.39
CA LYS A 225 3.80 7.29 21.15
C LYS A 225 5.08 7.62 20.36
N ASP A 226 5.49 6.74 19.47
CA ASP A 226 6.63 7.00 18.57
C ASP A 226 6.32 8.09 17.54
N LEU A 227 5.05 8.43 17.28
CA LEU A 227 4.69 9.56 16.43
C LEU A 227 4.98 10.88 17.14
N ASP A 228 5.64 11.80 16.44
CA ASP A 228 5.89 13.15 16.92
C ASP A 228 4.83 14.15 16.42
N LYS A 229 4.95 15.41 16.85
CA LYS A 229 4.03 16.48 16.44
C LYS A 229 4.08 16.74 14.93
N GLY A 230 5.22 16.52 14.28
CA GLY A 230 5.37 16.64 12.82
C GLY A 230 4.59 15.57 12.08
N ASP A 231 4.53 14.34 12.59
CA ASP A 231 3.68 13.28 12.05
C ASP A 231 2.19 13.68 12.10
N TRP A 232 1.72 14.18 13.24
CA TRP A 232 0.34 14.69 13.39
C TRP A 232 0.07 15.94 12.55
N PHE A 233 1.09 16.78 12.34
CA PHE A 233 0.99 17.93 11.46
C PHE A 233 0.83 17.49 10.00
N SER A 234 1.55 16.46 9.56
CA SER A 234 1.35 15.86 8.23
C SER A 234 -0.07 15.31 8.06
N VAL A 235 -0.68 14.74 9.09
CA VAL A 235 -2.11 14.33 9.07
C VAL A 235 -3.03 15.55 8.87
N TYR A 236 -2.77 16.64 9.58
CA TYR A 236 -3.53 17.90 9.42
C TYR A 236 -3.39 18.47 8.02
N ILE A 237 -2.16 18.63 7.53
CA ILE A 237 -1.87 19.13 6.18
C ILE A 237 -2.55 18.26 5.13
N ASN A 238 -2.45 16.94 5.23
CA ASN A 238 -3.06 16.06 4.25
C ASN A 238 -4.59 16.12 4.27
N SER A 239 -5.21 16.39 5.42
CA SER A 239 -6.66 16.66 5.49
C SER A 239 -7.07 17.95 4.77
N ILE A 240 -6.13 18.89 4.57
CA ILE A 240 -6.32 20.08 3.72
C ILE A 240 -6.07 19.72 2.26
N MET A 241 -4.97 19.00 1.96
CA MET A 241 -4.57 18.69 0.60
C MET A 241 -5.60 17.82 -0.13
N THR A 242 -6.24 16.87 0.55
CA THR A 242 -7.29 15.99 -0.03
C THR A 242 -8.59 16.73 -0.38
N ARG A 243 -8.76 17.98 0.09
CA ARG A 243 -9.89 18.84 -0.31
C ARG A 243 -9.72 19.41 -1.71
N PHE A 244 -8.49 19.50 -2.22
CA PHE A 244 -8.24 19.94 -3.60
C PHE A 244 -8.67 18.85 -4.60
N ASP A 245 -8.29 17.61 -4.34
CA ASP A 245 -8.78 16.38 -4.97
C ASP A 245 -8.21 15.16 -4.20
N PRO A 246 -8.70 13.92 -4.44
CA PRO A 246 -8.22 12.73 -3.72
C PRO A 246 -6.76 12.32 -3.97
N HIS A 247 -6.07 12.93 -4.94
CA HIS A 247 -4.70 12.56 -5.32
C HIS A 247 -3.66 13.62 -4.96
N THR A 248 -4.10 14.72 -4.35
CA THR A 248 -3.26 15.81 -3.88
C THR A 248 -2.89 15.56 -2.43
N SER A 249 -1.58 15.45 -2.17
CA SER A 249 -1.04 15.09 -0.86
C SER A 249 0.33 15.71 -0.63
N TYR A 250 0.58 16.10 0.62
CA TYR A 250 1.90 16.44 1.10
C TYR A 250 2.67 15.18 1.49
N PHE A 251 3.92 15.11 1.07
CA PHE A 251 4.90 14.12 1.49
C PHE A 251 5.93 14.77 2.39
N ALA A 252 5.97 14.35 3.65
CA ALA A 252 7.13 14.63 4.50
C ALA A 252 8.41 14.05 3.87
N PRO A 253 9.62 14.52 4.23
CA PRO A 253 10.87 14.06 3.62
C PRO A 253 11.00 12.53 3.57
N GLU A 254 10.69 11.84 4.68
CA GLU A 254 10.72 10.39 4.77
C GLU A 254 9.66 9.71 3.87
N GLU A 255 8.49 10.32 3.69
CA GLU A 255 7.45 9.84 2.78
C GLU A 255 7.83 10.03 1.32
N LYS A 256 8.48 11.15 0.98
CA LYS A 256 9.00 11.40 -0.36
C LYS A 256 10.08 10.37 -0.72
N ASP A 257 10.99 10.10 0.20
CA ASP A 257 11.98 9.03 0.08
C ASP A 257 11.32 7.65 -0.17
N ARG A 258 10.27 7.31 0.60
CA ARG A 258 9.53 6.05 0.40
C ARG A 258 8.83 6.01 -0.96
N PHE A 259 8.26 7.13 -1.41
CA PHE A 259 7.64 7.24 -2.72
C PHE A 259 8.67 7.00 -3.83
N ASP A 260 9.85 7.62 -3.75
CA ASP A 260 10.92 7.47 -4.74
C ASP A 260 11.43 6.03 -4.82
N VAL A 261 11.62 5.37 -3.67
CA VAL A 261 11.99 3.95 -3.63
C VAL A 261 10.88 3.08 -4.22
N ASN A 262 9.61 3.36 -3.91
CA ASN A 262 8.47 2.59 -4.41
C ASN A 262 8.25 2.77 -5.92
N ILE A 263 8.54 3.94 -6.50
CA ILE A 263 8.40 4.19 -7.94
C ILE A 263 9.60 3.71 -8.76
N SER A 264 10.81 3.78 -8.20
CA SER A 264 12.02 3.33 -8.90
C SER A 264 12.35 1.86 -8.69
N GLY A 265 11.86 1.25 -7.60
CA GLY A 265 12.30 -0.08 -7.16
C GLY A 265 13.73 -0.10 -6.63
N LYS A 266 14.33 1.07 -6.37
CA LYS A 266 15.74 1.21 -5.98
C LYS A 266 15.88 1.93 -4.66
N LEU A 267 16.88 1.52 -3.88
CA LEU A 267 17.30 2.24 -2.69
C LEU A 267 18.81 2.18 -2.53
N GLU A 268 19.40 3.20 -1.93
CA GLU A 268 20.81 3.15 -1.49
C GLU A 268 20.90 2.75 -0.02
N GLY A 269 21.63 1.68 0.27
CA GLY A 269 21.78 1.18 1.63
C GLY A 269 22.38 -0.22 1.69
N ILE A 270 21.98 -0.97 2.72
CA ILE A 270 22.50 -2.32 2.97
C ILE A 270 21.69 -3.43 2.29
N GLY A 271 20.47 -3.13 1.81
CA GLY A 271 19.58 -4.12 1.21
C GLY A 271 18.94 -5.07 2.22
N ALA A 272 18.22 -4.53 3.20
CA ALA A 272 17.48 -5.31 4.20
C ALA A 272 16.13 -4.65 4.49
N ARG A 273 15.09 -5.48 4.71
CA ARG A 273 13.81 -5.05 5.29
C ARG A 273 13.92 -5.12 6.79
N LEU A 274 13.59 -4.01 7.45
CA LEU A 274 13.68 -3.87 8.90
C LEU A 274 12.28 -3.75 9.49
N THR A 275 12.08 -4.33 10.66
CA THR A 275 10.84 -4.22 11.42
C THR A 275 11.14 -3.92 12.88
N LYS A 276 10.21 -3.24 13.58
CA LYS A 276 10.34 -3.00 15.01
C LYS A 276 9.76 -4.19 15.77
N LYS A 277 10.53 -4.74 16.71
CA LYS A 277 10.12 -5.83 17.59
C LYS A 277 10.45 -5.48 19.03
N ASN A 278 9.42 -5.11 19.79
CA ASN A 278 9.57 -4.44 21.08
C ASN A 278 10.46 -3.18 20.90
N ASP A 279 11.51 -3.04 21.71
CA ASP A 279 12.45 -1.92 21.62
C ASP A 279 13.59 -2.14 20.60
N PHE A 280 13.62 -3.28 19.89
CA PHE A 280 14.70 -3.60 18.96
C PHE A 280 14.28 -3.42 17.51
N THR A 281 15.24 -3.02 16.67
CA THR A 281 15.11 -3.11 15.21
C THR A 281 15.58 -4.49 14.77
N GLN A 282 14.69 -5.27 14.17
CA GLN A 282 14.95 -6.63 13.69
C GLN A 282 15.09 -6.63 12.16
N ILE A 283 16.02 -7.44 11.65
CA ILE A 283 16.09 -7.78 10.22
C ILE A 283 14.98 -8.79 9.92
N ASP A 284 14.03 -8.40 9.09
CA ASP A 284 12.92 -9.25 8.65
C ASP A 284 13.34 -10.11 7.44
N GLU A 285 13.87 -9.46 6.39
CA GLU A 285 14.34 -10.11 5.16
C GLU A 285 15.61 -9.39 4.66
N LEU A 286 16.52 -10.15 4.01
CA LEU A 286 17.61 -9.56 3.23
C LEU A 286 17.22 -9.53 1.75
N ILE A 287 17.44 -8.39 1.11
CA ILE A 287 17.13 -8.21 -0.31
C ILE A 287 18.21 -8.92 -1.12
N SER A 288 17.80 -9.89 -1.95
CA SER A 288 18.68 -10.63 -2.86
C SER A 288 19.56 -9.69 -3.69
N GLY A 289 20.84 -10.03 -3.83
CA GLY A 289 21.81 -9.19 -4.54
C GLY A 289 22.24 -7.91 -3.79
N GLY A 290 21.60 -7.56 -2.67
CA GLY A 290 21.98 -6.42 -1.82
C GLY A 290 23.29 -6.68 -1.04
N PRO A 291 23.97 -5.62 -0.55
CA PRO A 291 25.22 -5.75 0.21
C PRO A 291 25.16 -6.68 1.43
N ALA A 292 24.10 -6.60 2.23
CA ALA A 292 23.91 -7.43 3.42
C ALA A 292 23.77 -8.92 3.05
N TRP A 293 23.02 -9.21 1.98
CA TRP A 293 22.84 -10.57 1.45
C TRP A 293 24.16 -11.12 0.90
N LYS A 294 24.89 -10.34 0.09
CA LYS A 294 26.21 -10.71 -0.46
C LYS A 294 27.24 -10.97 0.64
N GLY A 295 27.19 -10.19 1.72
CA GLY A 295 28.10 -10.31 2.85
C GLY A 295 27.93 -11.58 3.68
N LYS A 296 26.74 -12.21 3.67
CA LYS A 296 26.42 -13.46 4.39
C LYS A 296 26.70 -13.45 5.91
N GLN A 297 26.83 -12.27 6.51
CA GLN A 297 27.09 -12.10 7.95
C GLN A 297 25.81 -11.79 8.75
N LEU A 298 24.81 -11.22 8.06
CA LEU A 298 23.48 -10.96 8.59
C LEU A 298 22.52 -12.06 8.15
N GLU A 299 21.47 -12.26 8.94
CA GLU A 299 20.37 -13.17 8.62
C GLU A 299 19.04 -12.64 9.17
N ALA A 300 17.93 -13.17 8.67
CA ALA A 300 16.60 -12.87 9.20
C ALA A 300 16.53 -13.24 10.69
N GLY A 301 15.96 -12.35 11.49
CA GLY A 301 15.85 -12.51 12.94
C GLY A 301 16.91 -11.77 13.77
N ASP A 302 18.01 -11.35 13.15
CA ASP A 302 19.05 -10.54 13.79
C ASP A 302 18.51 -9.21 14.35
N LEU A 303 19.02 -8.78 15.51
CA LEU A 303 18.62 -7.53 16.18
C LEU A 303 19.73 -6.48 16.10
N ILE A 304 19.44 -5.33 15.51
CA ILE A 304 20.37 -4.20 15.41
C ILE A 304 20.33 -3.42 16.73
N ILE A 305 21.49 -3.33 17.40
CA ILE A 305 21.66 -2.65 18.70
C ILE A 305 22.37 -1.31 18.52
N LYS A 306 23.37 -1.22 17.63
CA LYS A 306 24.08 0.05 17.35
C LYS A 306 24.35 0.24 15.88
N VAL A 307 24.41 1.50 15.45
CA VAL A 307 24.77 1.91 14.09
C VAL A 307 25.90 2.93 14.13
N GLY A 308 27.02 2.62 13.49
CA GLY A 308 28.17 3.52 13.33
C GLY A 308 28.36 3.96 11.89
N GLN A 309 28.75 5.23 11.69
CA GLN A 309 29.05 5.82 10.38
C GLN A 309 30.56 5.81 10.14
N GLY A 310 31.06 4.91 9.29
CA GLY A 310 32.49 4.75 9.05
C GLY A 310 33.31 4.59 10.35
N ASN A 311 34.07 5.62 10.72
CA ASN A 311 34.93 5.64 11.92
C ASN A 311 34.34 6.41 13.10
N GLU A 312 33.10 6.90 13.00
CA GLU A 312 32.42 7.56 14.11
C GLU A 312 32.01 6.56 15.20
N GLU A 313 31.82 7.07 16.43
CA GLU A 313 31.34 6.28 17.56
C GLU A 313 29.94 5.69 17.25
N PRO A 314 29.74 4.36 17.40
CA PRO A 314 28.45 3.74 17.15
C PRO A 314 27.36 4.27 18.09
N VAL A 315 26.25 4.70 17.50
CA VAL A 315 25.08 5.18 18.25
C VAL A 315 24.22 3.97 18.64
N ASP A 316 23.88 3.87 19.92
CA ASP A 316 22.91 2.87 20.41
C ASP A 316 21.51 3.21 19.89
N VAL A 317 20.88 2.27 19.20
CA VAL A 317 19.58 2.43 18.54
C VAL A 317 18.43 1.70 19.23
N VAL A 318 18.65 1.11 20.40
CA VAL A 318 17.60 0.42 21.16
C VAL A 318 16.57 1.45 21.65
N GLY A 319 15.29 1.17 21.42
CA GLY A 319 14.17 2.04 21.76
C GLY A 319 13.93 3.19 20.77
N MET A 320 14.80 3.39 19.77
CA MET A 320 14.57 4.40 18.74
C MET A 320 13.35 4.09 17.87
N ARG A 321 12.84 5.12 17.18
CA ARG A 321 11.88 4.95 16.10
C ARG A 321 12.52 4.19 14.96
N LEU A 322 11.76 3.31 14.31
CA LEU A 322 12.27 2.53 13.17
C LEU A 322 12.80 3.43 12.06
N ASP A 323 12.09 4.52 11.73
CA ASP A 323 12.49 5.45 10.68
C ASP A 323 13.84 6.13 10.98
N ASP A 324 14.11 6.49 12.23
CA ASP A 324 15.40 7.06 12.65
C ASP A 324 16.54 6.05 12.48
N VAL A 325 16.30 4.78 12.81
CA VAL A 325 17.28 3.70 12.62
C VAL A 325 17.52 3.47 11.13
N VAL A 326 16.46 3.42 10.33
CA VAL A 326 16.54 3.28 8.86
C VAL A 326 17.35 4.42 8.25
N LYS A 327 17.11 5.68 8.67
CA LYS A 327 17.83 6.86 8.20
C LYS A 327 19.33 6.78 8.48
N LYS A 328 19.72 6.21 9.62
CA LYS A 328 21.15 5.96 9.96
C LYS A 328 21.75 4.81 9.15
N ILE A 329 20.97 3.78 8.82
CA ILE A 329 21.45 2.61 8.06
C ILE A 329 21.56 2.93 6.57
N LYS A 330 20.61 3.68 6.01
CA LYS A 330 20.69 4.23 4.65
C LYS A 330 21.89 5.18 4.55
N GLY A 331 22.32 5.42 3.31
CA GLY A 331 23.42 6.33 3.03
C GLY A 331 23.96 6.10 1.64
N ARG A 332 24.78 7.06 1.19
CA ARG A 332 25.29 7.08 -0.18
C ARG A 332 26.03 5.80 -0.54
N LYS A 333 25.88 5.34 -1.77
CA LYS A 333 26.71 4.26 -2.34
C LYS A 333 28.21 4.48 -2.05
N GLY A 334 28.90 3.40 -1.69
CA GLY A 334 30.34 3.37 -1.40
C GLY A 334 30.70 3.78 0.04
N THR A 335 29.76 4.32 0.82
CA THR A 335 30.01 4.63 2.24
C THR A 335 29.90 3.39 3.12
N GLU A 336 30.66 3.35 4.22
CA GLU A 336 30.65 2.26 5.18
C GLU A 336 29.65 2.50 6.32
N VAL A 337 28.90 1.46 6.69
CA VAL A 337 28.12 1.41 7.92
C VAL A 337 28.55 0.21 8.76
N LYS A 338 28.67 0.41 10.08
CA LYS A 338 28.99 -0.65 11.04
C LYS A 338 27.77 -0.93 11.91
N LEU A 339 27.26 -2.15 11.84
CA LEU A 339 26.10 -2.59 12.63
C LEU A 339 26.59 -3.46 13.78
N THR A 340 26.28 -3.06 15.01
CA THR A 340 26.39 -3.96 16.16
C THR A 340 25.09 -4.72 16.27
N VAL A 341 25.16 -6.02 16.07
CA VAL A 341 23.99 -6.90 15.93
C VAL A 341 24.05 -8.01 16.97
N LYS A 342 22.93 -8.27 17.62
CA LYS A 342 22.69 -9.48 18.38
C LYS A 342 22.07 -10.53 17.47
N LYS A 343 22.84 -11.59 17.24
CA LYS A 343 22.49 -12.74 16.42
C LYS A 343 21.38 -13.56 17.06
N VAL A 344 20.72 -14.40 16.26
CA VAL A 344 19.65 -15.31 16.73
C VAL A 344 20.16 -16.26 17.82
N ASP A 345 21.43 -16.67 17.75
CA ASP A 345 22.10 -17.50 18.76
C ASP A 345 22.47 -16.74 20.06
N GLY A 346 22.20 -15.43 20.12
CA GLY A 346 22.47 -14.55 21.24
C GLY A 346 23.85 -13.89 21.23
N THR A 347 24.75 -14.26 20.31
CA THR A 347 26.07 -13.62 20.19
C THR A 347 25.97 -12.19 19.68
N ILE A 348 26.89 -11.32 20.09
CA ILE A 348 26.96 -9.94 19.61
C ILE A 348 28.15 -9.81 18.66
N LYS A 349 27.92 -9.27 17.47
CA LYS A 349 28.94 -9.05 16.44
C LYS A 349 28.85 -7.64 15.89
N VAL A 350 30.00 -7.10 15.48
CA VAL A 350 30.07 -5.87 14.70
C VAL A 350 30.31 -6.26 13.24
N ILE A 351 29.40 -5.86 12.36
CA ILE A 351 29.41 -6.20 10.94
C ILE A 351 29.56 -4.91 10.16
N SER A 352 30.61 -4.83 9.35
CA SER A 352 30.84 -3.71 8.41
C SER A 352 30.22 -4.04 7.06
N ILE A 353 29.49 -3.08 6.51
CA ILE A 353 28.83 -3.18 5.20
C ILE A 353 29.12 -1.91 4.42
N ILE A 354 29.58 -2.08 3.18
CA ILE A 354 29.67 -1.00 2.21
C ILE A 354 28.31 -0.87 1.54
N ARG A 355 27.71 0.32 1.61
CA ARG A 355 26.40 0.61 1.01
C ARG A 355 26.51 0.58 -0.51
N ASP A 356 25.46 0.10 -1.17
CA ASP A 356 25.34 0.10 -2.63
C ASP A 356 23.90 0.42 -3.03
N VAL A 357 23.68 0.61 -4.32
CA VAL A 357 22.34 0.62 -4.91
C VAL A 357 21.79 -0.80 -4.85
N VAL A 358 20.60 -0.93 -4.30
CA VAL A 358 19.88 -2.19 -4.14
C VAL A 358 18.61 -2.12 -4.96
N GLU A 359 18.43 -3.11 -5.83
CA GLU A 359 17.25 -3.27 -6.65
C GLU A 359 16.26 -4.25 -5.99
N ILE A 360 14.99 -3.86 -5.92
CA ILE A 360 13.90 -4.69 -5.40
C ILE A 360 13.25 -5.39 -6.58
N GLU A 361 13.80 -6.54 -6.99
CA GLU A 361 13.40 -7.24 -8.23
C GLU A 361 11.90 -7.52 -8.36
N GLU A 362 11.17 -7.70 -7.25
CA GLU A 362 9.71 -7.90 -7.29
C GLU A 362 8.91 -6.66 -7.74
N THR A 363 9.57 -5.50 -7.84
CA THR A 363 8.97 -4.26 -8.40
C THR A 363 8.93 -4.29 -9.93
N TYR A 364 9.79 -5.11 -10.55
CA TYR A 364 10.03 -5.05 -11.98
C TYR A 364 9.24 -6.09 -12.77
N ALA A 365 9.12 -5.84 -14.07
CA ALA A 365 8.44 -6.75 -14.98
C ALA A 365 9.14 -8.12 -15.02
N LYS A 366 8.34 -9.18 -15.10
CA LYS A 366 8.81 -10.56 -15.25
C LYS A 366 7.90 -11.32 -16.20
N SER A 367 8.46 -12.31 -16.90
CA SER A 367 7.69 -13.12 -17.84
C SER A 367 7.79 -14.62 -17.56
N SER A 368 6.76 -15.34 -18.00
CA SER A 368 6.65 -16.79 -17.93
C SER A 368 6.16 -17.34 -19.27
N ILE A 369 6.49 -18.59 -19.54
CA ILE A 369 6.07 -19.33 -20.72
C ILE A 369 5.12 -20.45 -20.33
N VAL A 370 4.07 -20.62 -21.13
CA VAL A 370 3.10 -21.70 -21.01
C VAL A 370 2.82 -22.33 -22.36
N GLU A 371 2.69 -23.65 -22.41
CA GLU A 371 2.28 -24.39 -23.60
C GLU A 371 0.82 -24.84 -23.46
N LYS A 372 0.02 -24.59 -24.50
CA LYS A 372 -1.41 -24.91 -24.55
C LYS A 372 -1.83 -25.21 -25.98
N ASN A 373 -2.52 -26.33 -26.20
CA ASN A 373 -3.03 -26.74 -27.51
C ASN A 373 -1.95 -26.78 -28.63
N GLY A 374 -0.71 -27.13 -28.27
CA GLY A 374 0.42 -27.17 -29.19
C GLY A 374 1.10 -25.81 -29.44
N LEU A 375 0.53 -24.72 -28.95
CA LEU A 375 1.08 -23.37 -29.06
C LEU A 375 1.76 -22.96 -27.76
N LYS A 376 2.73 -22.05 -27.88
CA LYS A 376 3.46 -21.46 -26.74
C LYS A 376 2.99 -20.03 -26.54
N TYR A 377 2.72 -19.61 -25.32
CA TYR A 377 2.30 -18.27 -24.97
C TYR A 377 3.23 -17.64 -23.95
N GLY A 378 3.39 -16.33 -24.04
CA GLY A 378 4.06 -15.52 -23.02
C GLY A 378 3.04 -14.90 -22.07
N VAL A 379 3.33 -14.94 -20.78
CA VAL A 379 2.62 -14.17 -19.75
C VAL A 379 3.61 -13.19 -19.16
N ILE A 380 3.39 -11.90 -19.38
CA ILE A 380 4.17 -10.82 -18.78
C ILE A 380 3.37 -10.26 -17.62
N TYR A 381 3.96 -10.21 -16.44
CA TYR A 381 3.40 -9.52 -15.28
C TYR A 381 4.14 -8.20 -15.10
N LEU A 382 3.40 -7.10 -15.17
CA LEU A 382 3.89 -5.75 -14.91
C LEU A 382 3.27 -5.28 -13.58
N PRO A 383 4.05 -5.29 -12.47
CA PRO A 383 3.51 -4.89 -11.17
C PRO A 383 3.19 -3.40 -11.09
N LYS A 384 3.95 -2.58 -11.83
CA LYS A 384 3.90 -1.12 -11.80
C LYS A 384 4.57 -0.49 -13.01
N PHE A 385 4.14 0.70 -13.41
CA PHE A 385 4.83 1.57 -14.37
C PHE A 385 6.01 2.32 -13.72
N TYR A 386 7.04 1.59 -13.30
CA TYR A 386 8.20 2.13 -12.56
C TYR A 386 9.13 2.98 -13.43
N ILE A 387 9.74 3.99 -12.80
CA ILE A 387 10.75 4.86 -13.39
C ILE A 387 11.69 5.40 -12.31
N ASP A 388 12.95 5.62 -12.68
CA ASP A 388 13.91 6.39 -11.89
C ASP A 388 13.87 7.85 -12.35
N PHE A 389 13.29 8.74 -11.53
CA PHE A 389 13.18 10.17 -11.86
C PHE A 389 14.53 10.91 -11.81
N GLU A 390 15.48 10.39 -11.02
CA GLU A 390 16.81 11.00 -10.84
C GLU A 390 17.77 10.60 -11.96
N ASN A 391 17.54 9.44 -12.59
CA ASN A 391 18.36 8.94 -13.69
C ASN A 391 17.52 8.50 -14.89
N LYS A 392 17.44 9.38 -15.91
CA LYS A 392 16.73 9.11 -17.17
C LYS A 392 17.27 7.90 -17.95
N ASP A 393 18.55 7.60 -17.80
CA ASP A 393 19.18 6.43 -18.42
C ASP A 393 19.04 5.16 -17.54
N GLY A 394 18.38 5.29 -16.39
CA GLY A 394 18.07 4.19 -15.49
C GLY A 394 17.12 3.15 -16.09
N ARG A 395 16.96 2.07 -15.32
CA ARG A 395 15.98 1.00 -15.58
C ARG A 395 14.56 1.57 -15.44
N ASP A 396 13.68 1.25 -16.38
CA ASP A 396 12.27 1.65 -16.38
C ASP A 396 11.39 0.56 -16.98
N ALA A 397 10.08 0.67 -16.76
CA ALA A 397 9.11 -0.34 -17.19
C ALA A 397 9.05 -0.49 -18.73
N GLY A 398 9.23 0.59 -19.49
CA GLY A 398 9.19 0.53 -20.95
C GLY A 398 10.33 -0.30 -21.53
N LYS A 399 11.56 -0.03 -21.08
CA LYS A 399 12.75 -0.78 -21.47
C LYS A 399 12.64 -2.25 -21.08
N ASP A 400 12.20 -2.54 -19.86
CA ASP A 400 12.11 -3.92 -19.36
C ASP A 400 11.03 -4.72 -20.10
N ILE A 401 9.86 -4.15 -20.36
CA ILE A 401 8.81 -4.83 -21.14
C ILE A 401 9.29 -5.10 -22.57
N ALA A 402 10.00 -4.17 -23.20
CA ALA A 402 10.59 -4.40 -24.53
C ALA A 402 11.56 -5.59 -24.52
N ILE A 403 12.42 -5.69 -23.49
CA ILE A 403 13.34 -6.82 -23.29
C ILE A 403 12.57 -8.13 -23.08
N GLU A 404 11.53 -8.14 -22.24
CA GLU A 404 10.71 -9.32 -21.99
C GLU A 404 9.99 -9.79 -23.26
N VAL A 405 9.45 -8.87 -24.06
CA VAL A 405 8.85 -9.17 -25.38
C VAL A 405 9.90 -9.78 -26.32
N GLU A 406 11.11 -9.21 -26.39
CA GLU A 406 12.20 -9.76 -27.22
C GLU A 406 12.59 -11.18 -26.78
N ARG A 407 12.70 -11.41 -25.48
CA ARG A 407 13.03 -12.72 -24.89
C ARG A 407 11.93 -13.75 -25.19
N LEU A 408 10.66 -13.37 -25.06
CA LEU A 408 9.53 -14.23 -25.40
C LEU A 408 9.48 -14.54 -26.91
N LYS A 409 9.78 -13.57 -27.78
CA LYS A 409 9.85 -13.80 -29.24
C LYS A 409 10.89 -14.85 -29.61
N LYS A 410 12.06 -14.82 -28.97
CA LYS A 410 13.11 -15.86 -29.17
C LYS A 410 12.62 -17.26 -28.82
N GLU A 411 11.63 -17.36 -27.96
CA GLU A 411 11.00 -18.61 -27.56
C GLU A 411 9.88 -19.09 -28.51
N ASN A 412 9.61 -18.36 -29.59
CA ASN A 412 8.60 -18.66 -30.61
C ASN A 412 7.16 -18.71 -30.03
N ILE A 413 6.82 -17.74 -29.19
CA ILE A 413 5.45 -17.60 -28.68
C ILE A 413 4.47 -17.23 -29.80
N SER A 414 3.19 -17.56 -29.60
CA SER A 414 2.06 -17.33 -30.51
C SER A 414 1.11 -16.23 -30.02
N GLY A 415 1.35 -15.68 -28.83
CA GLY A 415 0.49 -14.71 -28.16
C GLY A 415 1.10 -14.23 -26.85
N ILE A 416 0.76 -13.00 -26.45
CA ILE A 416 1.15 -12.40 -25.16
C ILE A 416 -0.09 -12.09 -24.33
N VAL A 417 -0.08 -12.53 -23.08
CA VAL A 417 -0.91 -11.97 -22.01
C VAL A 417 -0.05 -10.95 -21.26
N LEU A 418 -0.52 -9.70 -21.18
CA LEU A 418 0.07 -8.67 -20.35
C LEU A 418 -0.84 -8.43 -19.14
N ASP A 419 -0.37 -8.81 -17.97
CA ASP A 419 -1.10 -8.71 -16.71
C ASP A 419 -0.71 -7.44 -15.95
N VAL A 420 -1.67 -6.52 -15.85
CA VAL A 420 -1.59 -5.26 -15.10
C VAL A 420 -2.70 -5.18 -14.03
N ARG A 421 -3.20 -6.34 -13.59
CA ARG A 421 -4.09 -6.41 -12.41
C ARG A 421 -3.35 -5.92 -11.18
N ASP A 422 -4.07 -5.20 -10.32
CA ASP A 422 -3.52 -4.60 -9.10
C ASP A 422 -2.43 -3.53 -9.31
N ASP A 423 -2.20 -3.10 -10.55
CA ASP A 423 -1.27 -2.00 -10.88
C ASP A 423 -1.98 -0.64 -10.82
N GLY A 424 -1.70 0.11 -9.75
CA GLY A 424 -2.20 1.48 -9.53
C GLY A 424 -1.61 2.56 -10.46
N GLY A 425 -0.73 2.18 -11.39
CA GLY A 425 -0.09 3.00 -12.39
C GLY A 425 1.32 3.47 -12.01
N GLY A 426 1.77 4.54 -12.66
CA GLY A 426 3.12 5.05 -12.47
C GLY A 426 3.45 6.12 -13.50
N SER A 427 4.59 5.99 -14.17
CA SER A 427 5.08 7.02 -15.09
C SER A 427 4.28 7.10 -16.39
N LEU A 428 3.81 8.31 -16.71
CA LEU A 428 3.14 8.62 -17.98
C LEU A 428 4.05 8.36 -19.19
N SER A 429 5.37 8.57 -19.08
CA SER A 429 6.28 8.31 -20.20
C SER A 429 6.37 6.81 -20.48
N THR A 430 6.52 6.00 -19.43
CA THR A 430 6.69 4.55 -19.60
C THR A 430 5.46 3.88 -20.21
N VAL A 431 4.25 4.38 -19.95
CA VAL A 431 3.05 3.83 -20.61
C VAL A 431 3.00 4.17 -22.10
N VAL A 432 3.47 5.36 -22.50
CA VAL A 432 3.58 5.71 -23.92
C VAL A 432 4.56 4.76 -24.60
N ASP A 433 5.72 4.52 -23.98
CA ASP A 433 6.74 3.61 -24.50
C ASP A 433 6.20 2.17 -24.60
N ILE A 434 5.52 1.66 -23.57
CA ILE A 434 4.94 0.30 -23.55
C ILE A 434 3.84 0.15 -24.61
N ALA A 435 2.95 1.14 -24.76
CA ALA A 435 1.90 1.07 -25.76
C ALA A 435 2.48 1.05 -27.19
N GLY A 436 3.56 1.80 -27.42
CA GLY A 436 4.29 1.82 -28.70
C GLY A 436 4.84 0.46 -29.13
N LEU A 437 5.22 -0.40 -28.18
CA LEU A 437 5.70 -1.77 -28.47
C LEU A 437 4.70 -2.62 -29.27
N PHE A 438 3.41 -2.25 -29.23
CA PHE A 438 2.32 -3.01 -29.82
C PHE A 438 1.63 -2.33 -31.00
N ILE A 439 1.94 -1.07 -31.32
CA ILE A 439 1.36 -0.35 -32.46
C ILE A 439 2.45 0.12 -33.41
N GLU A 440 2.09 0.53 -34.63
CA GLU A 440 3.08 1.04 -35.60
C GLU A 440 3.51 2.47 -35.30
N GLU A 441 2.57 3.41 -35.33
CA GLU A 441 2.78 4.79 -34.93
C GLU A 441 1.42 5.41 -34.62
N GLY A 442 1.36 6.38 -33.71
CA GLY A 442 0.12 7.11 -33.46
C GLY A 442 0.00 7.67 -32.04
N PRO A 443 -1.10 8.40 -31.78
CA PRO A 443 -1.38 8.92 -30.45
C PRO A 443 -1.64 7.78 -29.46
N ILE A 444 -1.16 7.90 -28.23
CA ILE A 444 -1.44 6.96 -27.14
C ILE A 444 -2.43 7.57 -26.14
N VAL A 445 -2.23 8.85 -25.82
CA VAL A 445 -3.02 9.56 -24.81
C VAL A 445 -3.02 11.05 -25.10
N GLN A 446 -4.11 11.72 -24.74
CA GLN A 446 -4.19 13.18 -24.77
C GLN A 446 -4.15 13.71 -23.33
N VAL A 447 -3.37 14.74 -23.06
CA VAL A 447 -3.30 15.39 -21.74
C VAL A 447 -3.68 16.85 -21.85
N LYS A 448 -4.26 17.39 -20.78
CA LYS A 448 -4.63 18.81 -20.70
C LYS A 448 -4.23 19.35 -19.34
N SER A 449 -3.42 20.40 -19.33
CA SER A 449 -3.10 21.19 -18.12
C SER A 449 -4.09 22.35 -17.94
N ALA A 450 -4.12 22.93 -16.74
CA ALA A 450 -4.90 24.13 -16.44
C ALA A 450 -4.55 25.27 -17.41
N GLY A 451 -5.57 25.90 -18.02
CA GLY A 451 -5.39 27.06 -18.91
C GLY A 451 -4.57 26.81 -20.19
N LYS A 452 -4.13 25.59 -20.47
CA LYS A 452 -3.32 25.24 -21.65
C LYS A 452 -4.14 24.47 -22.69
N LYS A 453 -3.66 24.49 -23.94
CA LYS A 453 -4.19 23.64 -25.01
C LYS A 453 -3.90 22.17 -24.69
N LYS A 454 -4.74 21.27 -25.22
CA LYS A 454 -4.48 19.83 -25.15
C LYS A 454 -3.17 19.49 -25.86
N GLU A 455 -2.44 18.56 -25.29
CA GLU A 455 -1.25 17.92 -25.85
C GLU A 455 -1.58 16.47 -26.16
N VAL A 456 -1.01 15.93 -27.23
CA VAL A 456 -1.17 14.53 -27.61
C VAL A 456 0.20 13.88 -27.53
N LEU A 457 0.31 12.83 -26.72
CA LEU A 457 1.53 12.04 -26.60
C LEU A 457 1.46 10.90 -27.62
N TYR A 458 2.52 10.78 -28.40
CA TYR A 458 2.64 9.83 -29.51
C TYR A 458 3.74 8.83 -29.21
N ASP A 459 3.56 7.62 -29.72
CA ASP A 459 4.70 6.78 -30.05
C ASP A 459 5.45 7.40 -31.23
N LYS A 460 6.78 7.47 -31.12
CA LYS A 460 7.68 8.05 -32.12
C LYS A 460 8.55 7.00 -32.79
N ASP A 461 8.60 5.78 -32.28
CA ASP A 461 9.28 4.66 -32.92
C ASP A 461 8.28 3.95 -33.83
N LYS A 462 8.69 3.59 -35.06
CA LYS A 462 7.85 2.80 -35.97
C LYS A 462 7.98 1.30 -35.74
N LYS A 463 8.93 0.90 -34.87
CA LYS A 463 9.25 -0.49 -34.62
C LYS A 463 8.18 -1.14 -33.75
N ILE A 464 7.42 -2.03 -34.36
CA ILE A 464 6.51 -2.92 -33.64
C ILE A 464 7.33 -4.05 -33.02
N GLU A 465 7.44 -4.06 -31.69
CA GLU A 465 8.09 -5.17 -31.00
C GLU A 465 7.23 -6.43 -31.04
N TRP A 466 5.91 -6.31 -30.92
CA TRP A 466 4.99 -7.44 -31.03
C TRP A 466 3.76 -7.10 -31.87
N ASP A 467 3.55 -7.84 -32.96
CA ASP A 467 2.41 -7.73 -33.89
C ASP A 467 1.41 -8.88 -33.78
N GLY A 468 1.72 -9.92 -33.00
CA GLY A 468 0.86 -11.08 -32.77
C GLY A 468 -0.31 -10.82 -31.80
N PRO A 469 -1.13 -11.85 -31.52
CA PRO A 469 -2.24 -11.77 -30.57
C PRO A 469 -1.83 -11.23 -29.19
N LEU A 470 -2.66 -10.33 -28.65
CA LEU A 470 -2.43 -9.64 -27.38
C LEU A 470 -3.71 -9.63 -26.55
N VAL A 471 -3.57 -9.98 -25.28
CA VAL A 471 -4.61 -9.84 -24.26
C VAL A 471 -4.03 -9.04 -23.10
N ILE A 472 -4.77 -8.03 -22.63
CA ILE A 472 -4.39 -7.26 -21.44
C ILE A 472 -5.37 -7.59 -20.32
N MET A 473 -4.83 -8.05 -19.19
CA MET A 473 -5.62 -8.35 -18.00
C MET A 473 -5.66 -7.14 -17.07
N VAL A 474 -6.87 -6.72 -16.68
CA VAL A 474 -7.12 -5.60 -15.78
C VAL A 474 -8.07 -6.00 -14.66
N ASN A 475 -8.10 -5.25 -13.57
CA ASN A 475 -9.14 -5.38 -12.54
C ASN A 475 -9.57 -4.02 -11.97
N SER A 476 -10.43 -4.05 -10.96
CA SER A 476 -10.94 -2.84 -10.29
C SER A 476 -9.85 -1.98 -9.63
N PHE A 477 -8.62 -2.51 -9.47
CA PHE A 477 -7.46 -1.82 -8.92
C PHE A 477 -6.45 -1.35 -9.98
N SER A 478 -6.60 -1.78 -11.24
CA SER A 478 -5.82 -1.23 -12.35
C SER A 478 -6.17 0.25 -12.52
N ALA A 479 -5.20 1.16 -12.37
CA ALA A 479 -5.44 2.59 -12.38
C ALA A 479 -4.41 3.38 -13.22
N SER A 480 -4.76 4.61 -13.59
CA SER A 480 -3.83 5.59 -14.19
C SER A 480 -3.14 5.05 -15.45
N ALA A 481 -1.82 4.82 -15.42
CA ALA A 481 -1.05 4.29 -16.54
C ALA A 481 -1.60 2.94 -17.07
N SER A 482 -2.07 2.05 -16.19
CA SER A 482 -2.72 0.80 -16.59
C SER A 482 -3.97 1.06 -17.44
N GLU A 483 -4.74 2.10 -17.09
CA GLU A 483 -5.95 2.51 -17.80
C GLU A 483 -5.61 3.19 -19.13
N ILE A 484 -4.53 3.98 -19.18
CA ILE A 484 -4.04 4.57 -20.43
C ILE A 484 -3.65 3.45 -21.41
N LEU A 485 -2.88 2.46 -20.94
CA LEU A 485 -2.46 1.33 -21.76
C LEU A 485 -3.66 0.54 -22.29
N ALA A 486 -4.56 0.13 -21.40
CA ALA A 486 -5.76 -0.63 -21.77
C ALA A 486 -6.66 0.16 -22.72
N ALA A 487 -6.86 1.46 -22.46
CA ALA A 487 -7.67 2.32 -23.32
C ALA A 487 -7.07 2.50 -24.70
N ALA A 488 -5.75 2.73 -24.80
CA ALA A 488 -5.08 2.87 -26.09
C ALA A 488 -5.20 1.59 -26.91
N ILE A 489 -4.85 0.45 -26.32
CA ILE A 489 -4.92 -0.87 -26.99
C ILE A 489 -6.35 -1.21 -27.40
N GLN A 490 -7.35 -0.86 -26.59
CA GLN A 490 -8.77 -1.01 -26.93
C GLN A 490 -9.21 -0.08 -28.06
N ASP A 491 -8.84 1.20 -28.02
CA ASP A 491 -9.23 2.19 -29.03
C ASP A 491 -8.65 1.87 -30.40
N TYR A 492 -7.43 1.34 -30.44
CA TYR A 492 -6.82 0.80 -31.67
C TYR A 492 -7.41 -0.54 -32.10
N LYS A 493 -8.19 -1.24 -31.27
CA LYS A 493 -8.54 -2.66 -31.45
C LYS A 493 -7.31 -3.56 -31.63
N ARG A 494 -6.22 -3.24 -30.93
CA ARG A 494 -4.94 -3.95 -31.03
C ARG A 494 -4.92 -5.24 -30.22
N GLY A 495 -5.62 -5.28 -29.10
CA GLY A 495 -5.71 -6.44 -28.20
C GLY A 495 -7.06 -6.48 -27.50
N VAL A 496 -7.34 -7.61 -26.84
CA VAL A 496 -8.57 -7.78 -26.05
C VAL A 496 -8.29 -7.38 -24.61
N ILE A 497 -9.12 -6.50 -24.05
CA ILE A 497 -9.08 -6.15 -22.62
C ILE A 497 -10.01 -7.10 -21.88
N ILE A 498 -9.46 -7.85 -20.93
CA ILE A 498 -10.20 -8.84 -20.13
C ILE A 498 -10.01 -8.54 -18.64
N GLY A 499 -11.07 -8.63 -17.84
CA GLY A 499 -10.96 -8.24 -16.44
C GLY A 499 -12.28 -8.02 -15.72
N SER A 500 -12.21 -7.27 -14.62
CA SER A 500 -13.39 -6.73 -13.93
C SER A 500 -14.25 -5.90 -14.89
N LYS A 501 -15.49 -5.60 -14.48
CA LYS A 501 -16.45 -4.81 -15.30
C LYS A 501 -15.84 -3.52 -15.85
N GLN A 502 -15.06 -2.83 -15.02
CA GLN A 502 -14.28 -1.66 -15.38
C GLN A 502 -13.09 -1.52 -14.42
N THR A 503 -12.10 -0.74 -14.83
CA THR A 503 -10.94 -0.38 -14.01
C THR A 503 -11.27 0.68 -12.95
N TYR A 504 -10.25 1.12 -12.22
CA TYR A 504 -10.37 2.03 -11.07
C TYR A 504 -11.09 3.34 -11.39
N GLY A 505 -10.81 3.94 -12.55
CA GLY A 505 -11.44 5.18 -13.01
C GLY A 505 -10.61 6.43 -12.75
N LYS A 506 -9.30 6.34 -12.69
CA LYS A 506 -8.44 7.52 -12.54
C LYS A 506 -8.22 8.17 -13.90
N GLY A 507 -8.36 9.49 -13.98
CA GLY A 507 -8.19 10.29 -15.19
C GLY A 507 -7.34 11.54 -15.00
N THR A 508 -6.55 11.59 -13.92
CA THR A 508 -5.70 12.70 -13.52
C THR A 508 -4.23 12.29 -13.46
N VAL A 509 -3.34 13.24 -13.76
CA VAL A 509 -1.89 13.10 -13.68
C VAL A 509 -1.37 14.01 -12.57
N GLN A 510 -0.61 13.45 -11.65
CA GLN A 510 0.02 14.20 -10.57
C GLN A 510 1.48 14.50 -10.90
N THR A 511 1.95 15.66 -10.44
CA THR A 511 3.35 16.03 -10.41
C THR A 511 3.80 16.11 -8.97
N VAL A 512 4.99 15.57 -8.68
CA VAL A 512 5.63 15.70 -7.37
C VAL A 512 6.57 16.89 -7.41
N ILE A 513 6.24 17.91 -6.63
CA ILE A 513 6.92 19.21 -6.60
C ILE A 513 7.72 19.27 -5.31
N ASP A 514 9.05 19.22 -5.41
CA ASP A 514 9.95 19.43 -4.28
C ASP A 514 9.74 20.84 -3.71
N LEU A 515 9.40 20.95 -2.43
CA LEU A 515 9.14 22.25 -1.79
C LEU A 515 10.43 23.02 -1.51
N ASN A 516 11.56 22.31 -1.39
CA ASN A 516 12.86 22.92 -1.12
C ASN A 516 13.34 23.83 -2.25
N GLN A 517 12.87 23.63 -3.49
CA GLN A 517 13.26 24.47 -4.63
C GLN A 517 12.78 25.93 -4.51
N PHE A 518 11.80 26.19 -3.65
CA PHE A 518 11.23 27.52 -3.43
C PHE A 518 11.88 28.27 -2.26
N VAL A 519 12.75 27.62 -1.48
CA VAL A 519 13.45 28.23 -0.34
C VAL A 519 14.94 28.19 -0.58
N ARG A 520 15.60 29.35 -0.54
CA ARG A 520 17.07 29.43 -0.60
C ARG A 520 17.64 29.34 0.81
N ASN A 521 18.55 28.41 1.05
CA ASN A 521 19.25 28.23 2.34
C ASN A 521 18.28 28.15 3.54
N SER A 522 17.35 27.20 3.51
CA SER A 522 16.44 26.96 4.64
C SER A 522 17.23 26.57 5.89
N GLU A 523 17.20 27.41 6.93
CA GLU A 523 17.68 27.05 8.28
C GLU A 523 16.82 25.96 8.94
N PHE A 524 15.63 25.68 8.38
CA PHE A 524 14.64 24.73 8.89
C PHE A 524 14.79 23.31 8.31
N GLY A 525 15.81 23.09 7.48
CA GLY A 525 16.07 21.81 6.82
C GLY A 525 15.06 21.50 5.72
N ASP A 526 14.85 20.21 5.48
CA ASP A 526 14.02 19.66 4.40
C ASP A 526 12.52 19.85 4.67
N PHE A 527 11.80 20.35 3.66
CA PHE A 527 10.35 20.55 3.65
C PHE A 527 9.56 19.46 2.94
N GLY A 528 10.19 18.46 2.34
CA GLY A 528 9.51 17.40 1.60
C GLY A 528 8.96 17.89 0.26
N ALA A 529 7.84 17.30 -0.17
CA ALA A 529 7.26 17.54 -1.49
C ALA A 529 5.74 17.63 -1.48
N LEU A 530 5.16 18.40 -2.41
CA LEU A 530 3.73 18.39 -2.70
C LEU A 530 3.48 17.56 -3.96
N LYS A 531 2.70 16.49 -3.83
CA LYS A 531 2.10 15.80 -4.97
C LYS A 531 0.78 16.48 -5.29
N ALA A 532 0.67 17.10 -6.46
CA ALA A 532 -0.53 17.83 -6.88
C ALA A 532 -1.00 17.37 -8.26
N THR A 533 -2.30 17.33 -8.49
CA THR A 533 -2.86 17.08 -9.82
C THR A 533 -2.55 18.24 -10.75
N ALA A 534 -1.76 17.99 -11.79
CA ALA A 534 -1.32 19.02 -12.75
C ALA A 534 -2.07 18.92 -14.09
N GLN A 535 -2.59 17.74 -14.43
CA GLN A 535 -3.24 17.49 -15.72
C GLN A 535 -4.41 16.50 -15.58
N LYS A 536 -5.35 16.57 -16.52
CA LYS A 536 -6.26 15.46 -16.84
C LYS A 536 -5.79 14.74 -18.09
N PHE A 537 -5.98 13.43 -18.14
CA PHE A 537 -5.71 12.63 -19.32
C PHE A 537 -7.01 12.07 -19.93
N TYR A 538 -6.94 11.85 -21.24
CA TYR A 538 -8.06 11.47 -22.08
C TYR A 538 -7.59 10.41 -23.08
N ARG A 539 -8.51 9.52 -23.42
CA ARG A 539 -8.38 8.53 -24.47
C ARG A 539 -8.16 9.20 -25.83
N ILE A 540 -7.62 8.45 -26.78
CA ILE A 540 -7.45 8.93 -28.16
C ILE A 540 -8.79 9.17 -28.86
N ASN A 541 -9.84 8.46 -28.44
CA ASN A 541 -11.22 8.71 -28.88
C ASN A 541 -11.87 9.97 -28.25
N GLY A 542 -11.14 10.66 -27.37
CA GLY A 542 -11.55 11.91 -26.71
C GLY A 542 -12.20 11.75 -25.33
N GLY A 543 -12.73 10.58 -24.98
CA GLY A 543 -13.35 10.35 -23.66
C GLY A 543 -12.32 10.31 -22.52
N SER A 544 -12.72 10.66 -21.29
CA SER A 544 -11.87 10.44 -20.10
C SER A 544 -12.13 9.07 -19.46
N THR A 545 -11.14 8.55 -18.74
CA THR A 545 -11.28 7.42 -17.81
C THR A 545 -11.73 7.87 -16.42
N GLN A 546 -11.74 9.18 -16.11
CA GLN A 546 -12.12 9.72 -14.80
C GLN A 546 -13.51 9.21 -14.36
N LEU A 547 -13.62 8.65 -13.16
CA LEU A 547 -14.79 7.96 -12.58
C LEU A 547 -15.24 6.66 -13.29
N GLU A 548 -15.18 6.61 -14.63
CA GLU A 548 -15.71 5.51 -15.45
C GLU A 548 -14.74 4.34 -15.62
N GLY A 549 -13.44 4.62 -15.70
CA GLY A 549 -12.40 3.66 -16.07
C GLY A 549 -12.49 3.17 -17.51
N VAL A 550 -11.76 2.09 -17.80
CA VAL A 550 -11.80 1.31 -19.03
C VAL A 550 -12.72 0.12 -18.81
N LYS A 551 -13.73 -0.02 -19.67
CA LYS A 551 -14.66 -1.15 -19.64
C LYS A 551 -14.03 -2.32 -20.38
N SER A 552 -13.94 -3.48 -19.74
CA SER A 552 -13.36 -4.68 -20.34
C SER A 552 -14.21 -5.17 -21.51
N ASP A 553 -13.56 -5.63 -22.58
CA ASP A 553 -14.24 -6.27 -23.72
C ASP A 553 -14.88 -7.59 -23.30
N VAL A 554 -14.17 -8.32 -22.43
CA VAL A 554 -14.60 -9.53 -21.73
C VAL A 554 -14.63 -9.25 -20.23
N VAL A 555 -15.82 -9.30 -19.64
CA VAL A 555 -16.02 -9.10 -18.20
C VAL A 555 -16.00 -10.45 -17.48
N MET A 556 -15.09 -10.60 -16.53
CA MET A 556 -15.00 -11.72 -15.62
C MET A 556 -15.54 -11.31 -14.24
N PRO A 557 -16.27 -12.18 -13.52
CA PRO A 557 -16.66 -11.93 -12.14
C PRO A 557 -15.45 -11.61 -11.27
N ASP A 558 -15.51 -10.51 -10.53
CA ASP A 558 -14.44 -10.04 -9.66
C ASP A 558 -14.90 -10.15 -8.20
N ARG A 559 -14.04 -10.70 -7.34
CA ARG A 559 -14.30 -10.82 -5.89
C ARG A 559 -14.62 -9.46 -5.25
N TYR A 560 -14.11 -8.38 -5.84
CA TYR A 560 -14.27 -7.02 -5.33
C TYR A 560 -15.30 -6.19 -6.11
N ALA A 561 -16.05 -6.80 -7.02
CA ALA A 561 -17.00 -6.11 -7.91
C ALA A 561 -18.07 -5.26 -7.17
N TYR A 562 -18.37 -5.60 -5.93
CA TYR A 562 -19.39 -4.94 -5.10
C TYR A 562 -18.81 -3.99 -4.04
N LEU A 563 -17.49 -3.93 -3.89
CA LEU A 563 -16.86 -3.02 -2.95
C LEU A 563 -16.75 -1.62 -3.56
N LYS A 564 -17.06 -0.61 -2.75
CA LYS A 564 -16.89 0.81 -3.12
C LYS A 564 -15.44 1.21 -2.94
N MET A 565 -14.64 1.02 -3.99
CA MET A 565 -13.19 1.20 -3.96
C MET A 565 -12.63 1.90 -5.21
N GLY A 566 -13.48 2.40 -6.12
CA GLY A 566 -13.02 3.10 -7.32
C GLY A 566 -12.88 4.61 -7.10
N GLU A 567 -12.33 5.31 -8.11
CA GLU A 567 -12.27 6.79 -8.11
C GLU A 567 -13.65 7.43 -7.88
N ARG A 568 -14.69 6.78 -8.42
CA ARG A 568 -16.11 7.19 -8.29
C ARG A 568 -16.64 7.17 -6.86
N ASP A 569 -15.97 6.47 -5.97
CA ASP A 569 -16.34 6.33 -4.56
C ASP A 569 -15.53 7.29 -3.66
N MET A 570 -14.59 8.06 -4.23
CA MET A 570 -13.78 9.03 -3.49
C MET A 570 -14.45 10.41 -3.43
N ASP A 571 -14.39 11.04 -2.26
CA ASP A 571 -14.79 12.43 -2.09
C ASP A 571 -13.89 13.36 -2.92
N ASN A 572 -14.47 14.44 -3.46
CA ASN A 572 -13.79 15.47 -4.26
C ASN A 572 -13.12 14.97 -5.56
N ALA A 573 -13.43 13.75 -6.02
CA ALA A 573 -12.94 13.28 -7.32
C ALA A 573 -13.42 14.21 -8.45
N MET A 574 -12.53 14.51 -9.40
CA MET A 574 -12.87 15.38 -10.52
C MET A 574 -13.99 14.76 -11.38
N PRO A 575 -14.88 15.57 -11.97
CA PRO A 575 -15.94 15.05 -12.83
C PRO A 575 -15.38 14.47 -14.12
N TRP A 576 -16.13 13.51 -14.69
CA TRP A 576 -15.91 13.03 -16.04
C TRP A 576 -16.25 14.11 -17.08
N ASP A 577 -15.46 14.17 -18.15
CA ASP A 577 -15.67 15.02 -19.31
C ASP A 577 -15.06 14.39 -20.58
N LYS A 578 -15.20 15.10 -21.72
CA LYS A 578 -14.73 14.67 -23.02
C LYS A 578 -14.09 15.84 -23.78
N ILE A 579 -13.09 15.53 -24.59
CA ILE A 579 -12.47 16.45 -25.55
C ILE A 579 -12.58 15.89 -26.98
N ASP A 580 -12.17 16.69 -27.97
CA ASP A 580 -12.09 16.20 -29.36
C ASP A 580 -11.14 15.00 -29.47
N PRO A 581 -11.47 13.99 -30.28
CA PRO A 581 -10.59 12.85 -30.53
C PRO A 581 -9.27 13.29 -31.18
N ALA A 582 -8.24 12.48 -31.00
CA ALA A 582 -7.01 12.54 -31.80
C ALA A 582 -7.23 11.85 -33.15
N ASN A 583 -6.38 12.16 -34.13
CA ASN A 583 -6.40 11.45 -35.42
C ASN A 583 -5.60 10.15 -35.27
N TYR A 584 -6.26 9.02 -35.48
CA TYR A 584 -5.62 7.70 -35.45
C TYR A 584 -6.33 6.75 -36.41
N THR A 585 -5.62 5.71 -36.83
CA THR A 585 -6.17 4.63 -37.64
C THR A 585 -6.26 3.38 -36.77
N MET A 586 -7.41 2.72 -36.77
CA MET A 586 -7.54 1.44 -36.05
C MET A 586 -6.57 0.42 -36.63
N TRP A 587 -6.02 -0.42 -35.76
CA TRP A 587 -5.26 -1.59 -36.16
C TRP A 587 -6.15 -2.49 -37.03
N ASN A 588 -5.58 -3.12 -38.06
CA ASN A 588 -6.33 -4.09 -38.86
C ASN A 588 -6.57 -5.34 -37.99
N SER A 589 -7.66 -5.32 -37.24
CA SER A 589 -7.99 -6.36 -36.27
C SER A 589 -8.09 -7.72 -36.94
N ASN A 590 -7.54 -8.74 -36.28
CA ASN A 590 -7.68 -10.13 -36.68
C ASN A 590 -9.16 -10.48 -36.96
N GLU A 591 -9.45 -11.22 -38.04
CA GLU A 591 -10.82 -11.64 -38.40
C GLU A 591 -11.55 -12.36 -37.23
N ASN A 592 -10.78 -12.98 -36.32
CA ASN A 592 -11.32 -13.70 -35.16
C ASN A 592 -11.58 -12.82 -33.93
N PHE A 593 -11.24 -11.53 -33.94
CA PHE A 593 -11.29 -10.67 -32.74
C PHE A 593 -12.66 -10.67 -32.04
N ASN A 594 -13.73 -10.37 -32.79
CA ASN A 594 -15.09 -10.34 -32.25
C ASN A 594 -15.57 -11.75 -31.82
N GLN A 595 -15.15 -12.78 -32.55
CA GLN A 595 -15.52 -14.16 -32.24
C GLN A 595 -14.85 -14.64 -30.94
N ALA A 596 -13.58 -14.27 -30.70
CA ALA A 596 -12.87 -14.59 -29.47
C ALA A 596 -13.56 -14.00 -28.24
N ILE A 597 -14.01 -12.74 -28.33
CA ILE A 597 -14.78 -12.08 -27.27
C ILE A 597 -16.10 -12.82 -27.01
N LEU A 598 -16.81 -13.22 -28.07
CA LEU A 598 -18.08 -13.96 -27.94
C LEU A 598 -17.87 -15.35 -27.33
N ASN A 599 -16.86 -16.09 -27.78
CA ASN A 599 -16.50 -17.40 -27.24
C ASN A 599 -16.18 -17.31 -25.75
N SER A 600 -15.40 -16.30 -25.36
CA SER A 600 -15.03 -16.05 -23.97
C SER A 600 -16.24 -15.75 -23.09
N LYS A 601 -17.16 -14.89 -23.54
CA LYS A 601 -18.40 -14.60 -22.82
C LYS A 601 -19.24 -15.85 -22.57
N ASN A 602 -19.33 -16.74 -23.56
CA ASN A 602 -20.03 -18.01 -23.41
C ASN A 602 -19.32 -18.94 -22.42
N ARG A 603 -17.99 -19.09 -22.52
CA ARG A 603 -17.20 -19.87 -21.55
C ARG A 603 -17.41 -19.38 -20.12
N ILE A 604 -17.33 -18.07 -19.89
CA ILE A 604 -17.50 -17.46 -18.57
C ILE A 604 -18.91 -17.73 -18.03
N ALA A 605 -19.95 -17.55 -18.85
CA ALA A 605 -21.34 -17.78 -18.45
C ALA A 605 -21.62 -19.25 -18.07
N GLU A 606 -20.92 -20.20 -18.70
CA GLU A 606 -21.08 -21.62 -18.43
C GLU A 606 -20.18 -22.13 -17.29
N ASN A 607 -19.06 -21.44 -17.00
CA ASN A 607 -18.05 -21.89 -16.06
C ASN A 607 -18.54 -21.84 -14.59
N PRO A 608 -18.53 -22.98 -13.87
CA PRO A 608 -18.98 -23.05 -12.48
C PRO A 608 -18.10 -22.26 -11.50
N GLN A 609 -16.80 -22.10 -11.79
CA GLN A 609 -15.89 -21.34 -10.93
C GLN A 609 -16.19 -19.85 -10.98
N PHE A 610 -16.46 -19.29 -12.16
CA PHE A 610 -16.86 -17.89 -12.29
C PHE A 610 -18.20 -17.60 -11.59
N LYS A 611 -19.17 -18.54 -11.65
CA LYS A 611 -20.42 -18.44 -10.87
C LYS A 611 -20.16 -18.42 -9.37
N LEU A 612 -19.26 -19.30 -8.90
CA LEU A 612 -18.91 -19.38 -7.49
C LEU A 612 -18.20 -18.11 -6.99
N ILE A 613 -17.34 -17.51 -7.81
CA ILE A 613 -16.66 -16.23 -7.53
C ILE A 613 -17.69 -15.11 -7.40
N GLU A 614 -18.64 -15.01 -8.35
CA GLU A 614 -19.71 -14.02 -8.32
C GLU A 614 -20.58 -14.14 -7.06
N ASP A 615 -20.98 -15.36 -6.70
CA ASP A 615 -21.78 -15.62 -5.50
C ASP A 615 -21.01 -15.30 -4.22
N ASN A 616 -19.70 -15.57 -4.19
CA ASN A 616 -18.83 -15.19 -3.07
C ASN A 616 -18.72 -13.68 -2.93
N ALA A 617 -18.57 -12.95 -4.04
CA ALA A 617 -18.48 -11.49 -4.04
C ALA A 617 -19.74 -10.84 -3.44
N LYS A 618 -20.93 -11.34 -3.81
CA LYS A 618 -22.22 -10.90 -3.23
C LYS A 618 -22.34 -11.22 -1.74
N TRP A 619 -21.90 -12.42 -1.34
CA TRP A 619 -21.93 -12.82 0.06
C TRP A 619 -21.00 -11.94 0.91
N ILE A 620 -19.79 -11.65 0.43
CA ILE A 620 -18.85 -10.73 1.08
C ILE A 620 -19.46 -9.33 1.20
N ASP A 621 -20.11 -8.80 0.16
CA ASP A 621 -20.77 -7.49 0.22
C ASP A 621 -21.88 -7.43 1.29
N VAL A 622 -22.73 -8.47 1.38
CA VAL A 622 -23.74 -8.57 2.44
C VAL A 622 -23.07 -8.57 3.82
N LYS A 623 -21.97 -9.30 3.99
CA LYS A 623 -21.23 -9.36 5.26
C LYS A 623 -20.53 -8.07 5.61
N ASN A 624 -19.99 -7.35 4.65
CA ASN A 624 -19.35 -6.05 4.88
C ASN A 624 -20.34 -4.97 5.34
N LYS A 625 -21.64 -5.16 5.10
CA LYS A 625 -22.71 -4.26 5.58
C LYS A 625 -23.18 -4.59 7.00
N GLU A 626 -22.73 -5.70 7.59
CA GLU A 626 -23.07 -6.09 8.97
C GLU A 626 -22.15 -5.39 9.98
N ASN A 627 -22.65 -4.30 10.59
CA ASN A 627 -21.88 -3.51 11.56
C ASN A 627 -22.21 -3.79 13.03
N THR A 628 -23.27 -4.55 13.32
CA THR A 628 -23.69 -4.83 14.70
C THR A 628 -23.36 -6.25 15.11
N TYR A 629 -22.60 -6.40 16.19
CA TYR A 629 -22.13 -7.69 16.69
C TYR A 629 -22.68 -7.96 18.09
N SER A 630 -23.10 -9.21 18.33
CA SER A 630 -23.45 -9.69 19.66
C SER A 630 -22.20 -9.86 20.53
N LEU A 631 -22.25 -9.43 21.79
CA LEU A 631 -21.21 -9.70 22.79
C LEU A 631 -21.58 -10.84 23.76
N ASN A 632 -22.71 -11.50 23.52
CA ASN A 632 -23.04 -12.78 24.13
C ASN A 632 -22.26 -13.90 23.42
N ILE A 633 -21.50 -14.71 24.16
CA ILE A 633 -20.65 -15.76 23.59
C ILE A 633 -21.41 -16.85 22.85
N LYS A 634 -22.62 -17.22 23.28
CA LYS A 634 -23.42 -18.24 22.61
C LYS A 634 -23.89 -17.74 21.25
N SER A 635 -24.47 -16.53 21.22
CA SER A 635 -24.93 -15.91 19.97
C SER A 635 -23.78 -15.59 19.02
N PHE A 636 -22.62 -15.16 19.55
CA PHE A 636 -21.42 -14.93 18.76
C PHE A 636 -20.88 -16.22 18.13
N LYS A 637 -20.78 -17.31 18.90
CA LYS A 637 -20.37 -18.63 18.37
C LYS A 637 -21.32 -19.13 17.29
N ALA A 638 -22.63 -19.05 17.52
CA ALA A 638 -23.64 -19.45 16.53
C ALA A 638 -23.49 -18.66 15.21
N THR A 639 -23.25 -17.34 15.31
CA THR A 639 -23.01 -16.49 14.15
C THR A 639 -21.73 -16.88 13.42
N GLN A 640 -20.63 -17.12 14.16
CA GLN A 640 -19.36 -17.54 13.57
C GLN A 640 -19.47 -18.91 12.88
N GLU A 641 -20.14 -19.88 13.50
CA GLU A 641 -20.41 -21.20 12.91
C GLU A 641 -21.25 -21.09 11.64
N GLN A 642 -22.26 -20.23 11.62
CA GLN A 642 -23.05 -19.95 10.41
C GLN A 642 -22.18 -19.36 9.30
N VAL A 643 -21.36 -18.35 9.62
CA VAL A 643 -20.43 -17.71 8.65
C VAL A 643 -19.42 -18.72 8.12
N GLU A 644 -18.83 -19.54 8.99
CA GLU A 644 -17.89 -20.58 8.59
C GLU A 644 -18.56 -21.66 7.72
N SER A 645 -19.79 -22.06 8.05
CA SER A 645 -20.56 -23.05 7.29
C SER A 645 -20.90 -22.53 5.90
N GLU A 646 -21.33 -21.28 5.79
CA GLU A 646 -21.55 -20.61 4.50
C GLU A 646 -20.25 -20.46 3.72
N GLY A 647 -19.17 -20.00 4.37
CA GLY A 647 -17.85 -19.84 3.77
C GLY A 647 -17.26 -21.12 3.19
N LYS A 648 -17.61 -22.30 3.74
CA LYS A 648 -17.20 -23.60 3.17
C LYS A 648 -17.68 -23.80 1.73
N LYS A 649 -18.79 -23.18 1.31
CA LYS A 649 -19.31 -23.27 -0.06
C LYS A 649 -18.33 -22.70 -1.08
N TYR A 650 -17.50 -21.73 -0.68
CA TYR A 650 -16.58 -21.00 -1.55
C TYR A 650 -15.14 -21.53 -1.53
N LYS A 651 -14.83 -22.54 -0.71
CA LYS A 651 -13.51 -23.20 -0.71
C LYS A 651 -13.04 -23.67 -2.09
N PRO A 652 -13.91 -24.22 -2.97
CA PRO A 652 -13.49 -24.64 -4.31
C PRO A 652 -12.88 -23.55 -5.20
N ILE A 653 -13.08 -22.26 -4.88
CA ILE A 653 -12.40 -21.15 -5.58
C ILE A 653 -10.89 -21.22 -5.34
N ALA A 654 -10.48 -21.43 -4.09
CA ALA A 654 -9.06 -21.49 -3.71
C ALA A 654 -8.39 -22.80 -4.13
N ASP A 655 -9.19 -23.87 -4.25
CA ASP A 655 -8.73 -25.19 -4.71
C ASP A 655 -8.67 -25.30 -6.24
N TYR A 656 -9.08 -24.25 -6.97
CA TYR A 656 -8.98 -24.22 -8.42
C TYR A 656 -7.54 -24.45 -8.89
N LYS A 657 -7.39 -25.33 -9.88
CA LYS A 657 -6.11 -25.57 -10.53
C LYS A 657 -6.35 -26.00 -11.97
N ASN A 658 -5.72 -25.29 -12.88
CA ASN A 658 -5.68 -25.64 -14.30
C ASN A 658 -4.58 -26.67 -14.57
N ASN A 659 -4.59 -27.24 -15.78
CA ASN A 659 -3.59 -28.24 -16.20
C ASN A 659 -2.36 -27.61 -16.88
N LEU A 660 -2.21 -26.29 -16.82
CA LEU A 660 -1.16 -25.56 -17.49
C LEU A 660 0.12 -25.54 -16.65
N VAL A 661 1.26 -25.58 -17.31
CA VAL A 661 2.58 -25.54 -16.67
C VAL A 661 3.31 -24.28 -17.10
N PHE A 662 3.54 -23.40 -16.13
CA PHE A 662 4.26 -22.15 -16.29
C PHE A 662 5.75 -22.34 -15.99
N LYS A 663 6.62 -21.72 -16.79
CA LYS A 663 8.07 -21.88 -16.70
C LYS A 663 8.78 -20.53 -16.87
N SER A 664 9.85 -20.33 -16.11
CA SER A 664 10.77 -19.21 -16.30
C SER A 664 11.46 -19.32 -17.66
N LEU A 665 11.84 -18.18 -18.22
CA LEU A 665 12.60 -18.11 -19.46
C LEU A 665 14.04 -18.60 -19.26
N PRO A 666 14.75 -19.00 -20.34
CA PRO A 666 16.10 -19.54 -20.23
C PRO A 666 17.12 -18.64 -19.53
N TYR A 667 17.02 -17.32 -19.69
CA TYR A 667 17.95 -16.37 -19.06
C TYR A 667 17.88 -16.42 -17.53
N GLU A 668 16.67 -16.56 -16.98
CA GLU A 668 16.41 -16.50 -15.54
C GLU A 668 16.80 -17.81 -14.83
N ASN A 669 16.83 -18.93 -15.55
CA ASN A 669 17.22 -20.22 -14.98
C ASN A 669 18.63 -20.22 -14.37
N ALA A 670 19.55 -19.42 -14.94
CA ALA A 670 20.90 -19.26 -14.40
C ALA A 670 20.91 -18.45 -13.09
N GLU A 671 20.03 -17.45 -12.96
CA GLU A 671 19.89 -16.63 -11.76
C GLU A 671 19.23 -17.43 -10.64
N ILE A 672 18.14 -18.14 -10.96
CA ILE A 672 17.42 -19.06 -10.06
C ILE A 672 18.34 -20.15 -9.50
N ALA A 673 19.27 -20.67 -10.30
CA ALA A 673 20.21 -21.69 -9.85
C ALA A 673 21.15 -21.19 -8.74
N ASN A 674 21.38 -19.88 -8.66
CA ASN A 674 22.29 -19.24 -7.71
C ASN A 674 21.58 -18.47 -6.59
N ASP A 675 20.26 -18.32 -6.65
CA ASP A 675 19.45 -17.62 -5.66
C ASP A 675 18.22 -18.46 -5.25
N ALA A 676 18.27 -19.04 -4.05
CA ALA A 676 17.18 -19.84 -3.49
C ALA A 676 15.91 -19.02 -3.20
N SER A 677 16.05 -17.74 -2.84
CA SER A 677 14.91 -16.85 -2.60
C SER A 677 14.19 -16.54 -3.92
N LEU A 678 14.95 -16.23 -4.97
CA LEU A 678 14.39 -16.04 -6.31
C LEU A 678 13.69 -17.30 -6.80
N LYS A 679 14.30 -18.48 -6.60
CA LYS A 679 13.70 -19.78 -6.95
C LYS A 679 12.34 -19.97 -6.28
N GLU A 680 12.27 -19.80 -4.97
CA GLU A 680 11.02 -19.95 -4.21
C GLU A 680 9.93 -18.97 -4.71
N LYS A 681 10.31 -17.71 -4.95
CA LYS A 681 9.40 -16.68 -5.48
C LYS A 681 8.85 -17.04 -6.87
N ARG A 682 9.69 -17.58 -7.77
CA ARG A 682 9.27 -18.02 -9.11
C ARG A 682 8.42 -19.28 -9.09
N GLU A 683 8.76 -20.24 -8.25
CA GLU A 683 7.92 -21.43 -8.03
C GLU A 683 6.55 -21.06 -7.46
N ALA A 684 6.48 -20.17 -6.48
CA ALA A 684 5.23 -19.66 -5.93
C ALA A 684 4.41 -18.89 -6.98
N TRP A 685 5.03 -18.04 -7.78
CA TRP A 685 4.36 -17.30 -8.86
C TRP A 685 3.79 -18.25 -9.93
N HIS A 686 4.57 -19.22 -10.40
CA HIS A 686 4.07 -20.22 -11.38
C HIS A 686 2.93 -21.06 -10.82
N GLN A 687 2.98 -21.42 -9.53
CA GLN A 687 1.87 -22.10 -8.86
C GLN A 687 0.63 -21.21 -8.76
N ALA A 688 0.80 -19.90 -8.53
CA ALA A 688 -0.31 -18.96 -8.52
C ALA A 688 -0.96 -18.85 -9.91
N LEU A 689 -0.17 -18.74 -10.99
CA LEU A 689 -0.69 -18.74 -12.38
C LEU A 689 -1.46 -20.02 -12.71
N ALA A 690 -1.00 -21.19 -12.23
CA ALA A 690 -1.71 -22.46 -12.41
C ALA A 690 -3.01 -22.56 -11.60
N LYS A 691 -3.20 -21.72 -10.58
CA LYS A 691 -4.42 -21.63 -9.78
C LYS A 691 -5.31 -20.44 -10.18
N ASP A 692 -4.93 -19.73 -11.23
CA ASP A 692 -5.61 -18.52 -11.67
C ASP A 692 -6.54 -18.82 -12.86
N VAL A 693 -7.84 -18.84 -12.60
CA VAL A 693 -8.89 -19.04 -13.62
C VAL A 693 -8.94 -17.88 -14.62
N TYR A 694 -8.55 -16.67 -14.21
CA TYR A 694 -8.53 -15.49 -15.08
C TYR A 694 -7.39 -15.59 -16.09
N VAL A 695 -6.21 -16.07 -15.67
CA VAL A 695 -5.07 -16.30 -16.57
C VAL A 695 -5.40 -17.38 -17.58
N GLU A 696 -6.06 -18.47 -17.16
CA GLU A 696 -6.50 -19.51 -18.09
C GLU A 696 -7.48 -18.97 -19.13
N GLU A 697 -8.44 -18.14 -18.73
CA GLU A 697 -9.37 -17.54 -19.68
C GLU A 697 -8.67 -16.56 -20.64
N ALA A 698 -7.70 -15.76 -20.16
CA ALA A 698 -6.87 -14.94 -21.03
C ALA A 698 -6.12 -15.77 -22.08
N LEU A 699 -5.60 -16.94 -21.70
CA LEU A 699 -4.96 -17.88 -22.63
C LEU A 699 -5.97 -18.58 -23.56
N ASN A 700 -7.23 -18.78 -23.14
CA ASN A 700 -8.30 -19.22 -24.05
C ASN A 700 -8.63 -18.16 -25.11
N VAL A 701 -8.66 -16.89 -24.72
CA VAL A 701 -8.84 -15.77 -25.67
C VAL A 701 -7.69 -15.71 -26.67
N LEU A 702 -6.44 -15.89 -26.23
CA LEU A 702 -5.29 -15.95 -27.15
C LEU A 702 -5.37 -17.12 -28.15
N ASP A 703 -5.86 -18.28 -27.72
CA ASP A 703 -6.14 -19.42 -28.62
C ASP A 703 -7.20 -19.06 -29.67
N ASP A 704 -8.31 -18.44 -29.25
CA ASP A 704 -9.39 -18.03 -30.17
C ASP A 704 -8.92 -16.97 -31.18
N LEU A 705 -7.96 -16.13 -30.80
CA LEU A 705 -7.35 -15.13 -31.67
C LEU A 705 -6.39 -15.75 -32.70
N GLN A 706 -6.03 -17.02 -32.63
CA GLN A 706 -5.14 -17.62 -33.62
C GLN A 706 -5.81 -17.75 -35.00
N ALA A 707 -5.06 -17.49 -36.08
CA ALA A 707 -5.54 -17.76 -37.42
C ALA A 707 -5.66 -19.29 -37.67
N LYS A 708 -6.75 -19.73 -38.31
CA LYS A 708 -7.05 -21.16 -38.57
C LYS A 708 -5.92 -21.94 -39.29
N THR A 709 -4.98 -21.25 -39.94
CA THR A 709 -3.84 -21.83 -40.66
C THR A 709 -2.66 -22.24 -39.77
N ASN A 710 -2.52 -21.70 -38.55
CA ASN A 710 -1.36 -21.99 -37.68
C ASN A 710 -1.44 -23.36 -36.98
N LEU A 711 -2.64 -23.88 -36.73
CA LEU A 711 -2.85 -25.22 -36.14
C LEU A 711 -2.37 -26.37 -37.05
N ASN A 712 -2.28 -26.15 -38.37
CA ASN A 712 -1.87 -27.17 -39.34
C ASN A 712 -0.37 -27.12 -39.72
N ARG A 713 0.38 -26.06 -39.38
CA ARG A 713 1.81 -25.97 -39.70
C ARG A 713 2.71 -26.75 -38.74
N GLN A 714 2.35 -26.87 -37.46
CA GLN A 714 3.13 -27.65 -36.49
C GLN A 714 2.81 -29.16 -36.47
N THR A 715 1.60 -29.54 -36.85
CA THR A 715 1.23 -30.96 -37.08
C THR A 715 1.92 -31.53 -38.32
N ASN A 716 2.26 -30.70 -39.31
CA ASN A 716 3.01 -31.13 -40.49
C ASN A 716 4.54 -31.13 -40.31
N SER A 717 5.12 -30.26 -39.47
CA SER A 717 6.58 -30.28 -39.21
C SER A 717 7.03 -31.51 -38.40
N SER A 718 6.15 -32.05 -37.56
CA SER A 718 6.37 -33.29 -36.80
C SER A 718 6.18 -34.57 -37.63
N LYS A 719 5.39 -34.51 -38.72
CA LYS A 719 5.28 -35.61 -39.70
C LYS A 719 6.44 -35.65 -40.69
N ILE A 720 6.92 -34.51 -41.18
CA ILE A 720 7.98 -34.46 -42.20
C ILE A 720 9.35 -34.92 -41.65
N LYS A 721 9.59 -34.86 -40.33
CA LYS A 721 10.82 -35.39 -39.72
C LYS A 721 10.84 -36.91 -39.50
N LYS A 722 9.70 -37.61 -39.61
CA LYS A 722 9.65 -39.08 -39.44
C LYS A 722 9.82 -39.86 -40.75
N ASP A 723 9.53 -39.26 -41.91
CA ASP A 723 9.55 -39.97 -43.20
C ASP A 723 10.88 -39.90 -43.98
N LYS A 724 11.94 -39.28 -43.41
CA LYS A 724 13.27 -39.17 -44.07
C LYS A 724 14.36 -40.10 -43.51
N LEU A 725 14.01 -41.11 -42.72
CA LEU A 725 14.94 -42.07 -42.14
C LEU A 725 14.58 -43.53 -42.47
N VAL A 726 14.22 -43.84 -43.71
CA VAL A 726 14.29 -45.22 -44.24
C VAL A 726 14.60 -45.18 -45.75
N LYS A 727 15.65 -45.92 -46.16
CA LYS A 727 16.27 -46.06 -47.51
C LYS A 727 17.28 -44.94 -47.82
N SER A 728 18.58 -45.18 -47.97
CA SER A 728 19.33 -46.36 -48.46
C SER A 728 20.72 -46.41 -47.84
#